data_AF-A0A9D9DUY9-F1
#
_entry.id   AF-A0A9D9DUY9-F1
#
_cell.length_a   1.000
_cell.length_b   1.000
_cell.length_c   1.000
_cell.angle_alpha   90.00
_cell.angle_beta   90.00
_cell.angle_gamma   90.00
#
_symmetry.space_group_name_H-M   'P 1'
#
loop_
_entity.id
_entity.type
_entity.pdbx_description
1 polymer ?
#
loop_
_entity_poly.entity_id
_entity_poly.type
_entity_poly.pdbx_seq_one_letter_code
_entity_poly.pdbx_strand_id
1 'polypeptide(L)'
;MKRYLRILMLAAVCMVAYSCDYKPFFSDRAQWEETEAAFARKKAFFADGRFFAVFDEAEMTSEEREAMTFLYAYMPLSDITDYEGEFYLGNVRMAFKVWREMPWGKDVPEKEFRHFVLPIRVNNENLDSSRWVFYDELAERVKGLSMYDAVLEVNHWCHEKAIYTPSDARTSSPLATVKTAYGRCGEESTFLVAALRSVGIPARQVYTPRWAHTDDNHAWVEAYVDGQWHFLGACEPEPVLDLAWFNDPVARGMLMHTKVFGLYPGPEEIMQVTPCYTEINVIDTYAEAAQVRVRVLDRDGEPVAGIPVEFKLYNYAEFYTVATKTSDEAGMASLSAGKGDMLVWAAKEGLFGFRKVSFGKDSVVDLVLEHKVGEEFSVQMDIVPPVEKSNPVKVSAEQRAENNRRLLVEDSIRHLYVATFYTAERAAARCLELGVDTAAFVPVLVGSRGNHAEIDAFMEGVEPGKRAEAVAFLRALSEKDWRDASCSVLRAHFDFRFPCWAEAGEKDGSAGADVAAAGAGVGGGGGAGAGKALAAGMRRYSDETYLRYVMNPRVEYEMLTPYKQYFAEVWPEEQRAEWAIDPSALLRWMADSIRIENDLNLQAMPMSPQGVYEARVADLRSYKIFVVSVLRSMGVAAQLHPVTGKVEYALQEGRWQGLDLGTMQGGFGGVSLGSASGKDAAVFGKTATQGKLQLFYRPLRTLPNPQYYSHFTLSCYEDGRLQLQTYPEGGSSWKNLFALPHSLPGGYYLLVSGTRLADGSVLANLSFVPVEKGRIKHSDLVMRDDPSAIKVIGSFNSENKYFDLESRSVKSVLETTGRGYFALAVLGAGEEPTNHALRDLARLAPDLEAWGRTLLLLFPDEAAYQSYLKHPIEGLPSTVRFGIDQNGVIEKELATNLRLSEGKRPVFVVGDTFNRVVYASQGYNTSLGTMLERLVREL
;
A
#
# COMPACT_ATOMS: atom_id res chain seq x y z
N MET A 1 32.27 42.62 54.77
CA MET A 1 30.80 42.56 54.56
C MET A 1 30.33 43.17 53.24
N LYS A 2 30.59 44.45 52.91
CA LYS A 2 30.10 45.08 51.66
C LYS A 2 30.55 44.42 50.34
N ARG A 3 31.72 43.76 50.31
CA ARG A 3 32.23 43.01 49.14
C ARG A 3 31.54 41.65 48.95
N TYR A 4 31.21 40.98 50.06
CA TYR A 4 30.47 39.71 50.05
C TYR A 4 28.99 39.91 49.70
N LEU A 5 28.38 41.01 50.16
CA LEU A 5 27.00 41.36 49.79
C LEU A 5 26.86 41.71 48.30
N ARG A 6 27.90 42.30 47.69
CA ARG A 6 27.94 42.57 46.24
C ARG A 6 28.14 41.31 45.41
N ILE A 7 28.92 40.34 45.90
CA ILE A 7 29.11 39.05 45.21
C ILE A 7 27.84 38.19 45.34
N LEU A 8 27.16 38.21 46.49
CA LEU A 8 25.85 37.55 46.66
C LEU A 8 24.74 38.23 45.84
N MET A 9 24.73 39.56 45.73
CA MET A 9 23.81 40.26 44.82
C MET A 9 24.16 40.03 43.34
N LEU A 10 25.44 39.93 42.96
CA LEU A 10 25.81 39.57 41.57
C LEU A 10 25.46 38.11 41.27
N ALA A 11 25.64 37.19 42.22
CA ALA A 11 25.23 35.79 42.06
C ALA A 11 23.71 35.63 42.05
N ALA A 12 22.97 36.42 42.83
CA ALA A 12 21.51 36.46 42.79
C ALA A 12 20.99 37.14 41.51
N VAL A 13 21.64 38.19 41.02
CA VAL A 13 21.29 38.83 39.73
C VAL A 13 21.73 37.95 38.55
N CYS A 14 22.78 37.14 38.66
CA CYS A 14 23.13 36.13 37.66
C CYS A 14 22.21 34.90 37.73
N MET A 15 21.71 34.48 38.91
CA MET A 15 20.69 33.42 39.00
C MET A 15 19.31 33.90 38.54
N VAL A 16 18.99 35.19 38.71
CA VAL A 16 17.74 35.80 38.21
C VAL A 16 17.86 36.22 36.74
N ALA A 17 19.07 36.46 36.22
CA ALA A 17 19.30 36.70 34.78
C ALA A 17 19.52 35.42 33.96
N TYR A 18 19.69 34.26 34.61
CA TYR A 18 19.66 32.93 33.98
C TYR A 18 18.31 32.21 34.14
N SER A 19 17.28 32.85 34.70
CA SER A 19 15.90 32.43 34.41
C SER A 19 15.49 33.02 33.06
N CYS A 20 16.22 32.67 32.01
CA CYS A 20 15.79 32.93 30.64
C CYS A 20 14.47 32.20 30.39
N ASP A 21 13.54 32.86 29.71
CA ASP A 21 12.24 32.45 29.14
C ASP A 21 12.06 30.96 28.75
N TYR A 22 12.17 30.05 29.73
CA TYR A 22 11.88 28.64 29.54
C TYR A 22 10.37 28.46 29.68
N LYS A 23 9.72 28.18 28.54
CA LYS A 23 8.31 27.83 28.44
C LYS A 23 8.23 26.37 28.00
N PRO A 24 7.89 25.43 28.90
CA PRO A 24 7.82 24.02 28.54
C PRO A 24 6.65 23.79 27.58
N PHE A 25 6.87 22.92 26.60
CA PHE A 25 5.82 22.37 25.75
C PHE A 25 5.15 21.17 26.44
N PHE A 26 5.90 20.39 27.21
CA PHE A 26 5.37 19.29 28.01
C PHE A 26 4.93 19.77 29.40
N SER A 27 3.62 19.72 29.67
CA SER A 27 3.10 19.93 31.02
C SER A 27 3.43 18.77 31.97
N ASP A 28 3.43 17.53 31.48
CA ASP A 28 3.86 16.34 32.22
C ASP A 28 5.39 16.15 32.10
N ARG A 29 6.09 16.36 33.22
CA ARG A 29 7.55 16.23 33.27
C ARG A 29 8.06 14.79 33.19
N ALA A 30 7.29 13.81 33.65
CA ALA A 30 7.70 12.41 33.52
C ALA A 30 7.64 11.97 32.05
N GLN A 31 6.62 12.42 31.31
CA GLN A 31 6.52 12.16 29.88
C GLN A 31 7.65 12.87 29.09
N TRP A 32 8.04 14.07 29.51
CA TRP A 32 9.20 14.75 28.94
C TRP A 32 10.50 13.98 29.19
N GLU A 33 10.77 13.55 30.43
CA GLU A 33 11.97 12.78 30.78
C GLU A 33 12.08 11.48 29.98
N GLU A 34 10.98 10.75 29.79
CA GLU A 34 10.97 9.55 28.94
C GLU A 34 11.21 9.90 27.46
N THR A 35 10.67 11.02 26.98
CA THR A 35 10.88 11.49 25.60
C THR A 35 12.34 11.89 25.37
N GLU A 36 12.95 12.59 26.32
CA GLU A 36 14.37 12.96 26.28
C GLU A 36 15.26 11.71 26.32
N ALA A 37 14.92 10.71 27.15
CA ALA A 37 15.61 9.43 27.17
C ALA A 37 15.45 8.67 25.85
N ALA A 38 14.26 8.65 25.25
CA ALA A 38 14.00 8.04 23.94
C ALA A 38 14.81 8.73 22.83
N PHE A 39 14.89 10.07 22.84
CA PHE A 39 15.74 10.84 21.93
C PHE A 39 17.22 10.47 22.10
N ALA A 40 17.74 10.43 23.33
CA ALA A 40 19.12 10.05 23.59
C ALA A 40 19.44 8.63 23.11
N ARG A 41 18.51 7.68 23.34
CA ARG A 41 18.62 6.31 22.82
C ARG A 41 18.65 6.29 21.30
N LYS A 42 17.73 6.99 20.62
CA LYS A 42 17.68 7.08 19.15
C LYS A 42 18.96 7.68 18.59
N LYS A 43 19.45 8.79 19.15
CA LYS A 43 20.68 9.47 18.72
C LYS A 43 21.90 8.56 18.82
N ALA A 44 21.98 7.71 19.86
CA ALA A 44 23.07 6.76 20.03
C ALA A 44 23.15 5.67 18.92
N PHE A 45 22.12 5.51 18.08
CA PHE A 45 22.18 4.59 16.95
C PHE A 45 23.01 5.13 15.76
N PHE A 46 23.21 6.45 15.70
CA PHE A 46 23.91 7.12 14.62
C PHE A 46 25.35 7.44 15.06
N ALA A 47 26.33 6.87 14.35
CA ALA A 47 27.74 7.15 14.62
C ALA A 47 28.14 8.57 14.22
N ASP A 48 27.46 9.12 13.20
CA ASP A 48 27.64 10.46 12.68
C ASP A 48 26.57 11.40 13.26
N GLY A 49 27.02 12.49 13.90
CA GLY A 49 26.13 13.47 14.52
C GLY A 49 25.36 14.35 13.54
N ARG A 50 25.68 14.32 12.23
CA ARG A 50 25.11 15.25 11.23
C ARG A 50 23.59 15.24 11.16
N PHE A 51 22.95 14.09 11.36
CA PHE A 51 21.49 13.97 11.30
C PHE A 51 20.78 14.74 12.43
N PHE A 52 21.54 15.14 13.47
CA PHE A 52 21.06 15.89 14.62
C PHE A 52 21.66 17.31 14.71
N ALA A 53 22.39 17.76 13.68
CA ALA A 53 23.11 19.04 13.69
C ALA A 53 22.19 20.25 13.94
N VAL A 54 20.92 20.17 13.49
CA VAL A 54 19.91 21.22 13.72
C VAL A 54 19.75 21.60 15.20
N PHE A 55 19.95 20.66 16.14
CA PHE A 55 19.83 20.95 17.58
C PHE A 55 20.95 21.85 18.11
N ASP A 56 22.08 21.90 17.42
CA ASP A 56 23.27 22.67 17.77
C ASP A 56 23.40 23.95 16.92
N GLU A 57 22.96 23.90 15.66
CA GLU A 57 23.15 24.98 14.68
C GLU A 57 21.98 25.98 14.62
N ALA A 58 20.75 25.54 14.86
CA ALA A 58 19.57 26.37 14.69
C ALA A 58 19.16 27.08 15.99
N GLU A 59 18.71 28.33 15.87
CA GLU A 59 18.07 29.05 16.97
C GLU A 59 16.66 28.49 17.23
N MET A 60 16.45 27.98 18.45
CA MET A 60 15.16 27.43 18.90
C MET A 60 14.77 28.01 20.26
N THR A 61 13.48 28.33 20.40
CA THR A 61 12.82 28.49 21.68
C THR A 61 12.78 27.17 22.45
N SER A 62 12.46 27.23 23.74
CA SER A 62 12.28 26.03 24.58
C SER A 62 11.14 25.14 24.07
N GLU A 63 10.00 25.71 23.67
CA GLU A 63 8.88 24.97 23.06
C GLU A 63 9.29 24.25 21.76
N GLU A 64 10.01 24.95 20.87
CA GLU A 64 10.50 24.37 19.61
C GLU A 64 11.49 23.24 19.85
N ARG A 65 12.41 23.41 20.82
CA ARG A 65 13.38 22.38 21.16
C ARG A 65 12.72 21.13 21.72
N GLU A 66 11.75 21.26 22.63
CA GLU A 66 11.01 20.11 23.15
C GLU A 66 10.19 19.39 22.07
N ALA A 67 9.54 20.15 21.18
CA ALA A 67 8.80 19.58 20.04
C ALA A 67 9.73 18.86 19.05
N MET A 68 10.90 19.44 18.73
CA MET A 68 11.92 18.80 17.89
C MET A 68 12.46 17.53 18.54
N THR A 69 12.74 17.54 19.84
CA THR A 69 13.16 16.36 20.59
C THR A 69 12.10 15.26 20.54
N PHE A 70 10.83 15.60 20.73
CA PHE A 70 9.72 14.65 20.59
C PHE A 70 9.68 14.03 19.19
N LEU A 71 9.75 14.85 18.14
CA LEU A 71 9.77 14.39 16.77
C LEU A 71 10.93 13.41 16.51
N TYR A 72 12.17 13.80 16.82
CA TYR A 72 13.35 12.96 16.60
C TYR A 72 13.39 11.70 17.48
N ALA A 73 12.79 11.73 18.67
CA ALA A 73 12.70 10.54 19.52
C ALA A 73 11.90 9.41 18.85
N TYR A 74 10.86 9.78 18.12
CA TYR A 74 9.82 8.85 17.66
C TYR A 74 9.70 8.74 16.14
N MET A 75 10.45 9.54 15.38
CA MET A 75 10.55 9.39 13.93
C MET A 75 11.15 8.02 13.54
N PRO A 76 10.67 7.44 12.42
CA PRO A 76 11.32 6.31 11.78
C PRO A 76 12.70 6.70 11.25
N LEU A 77 13.57 5.71 10.98
CA LEU A 77 14.91 5.98 10.43
C LEU A 77 14.86 6.77 9.11
N SER A 78 13.93 6.45 8.21
CA SER A 78 13.77 7.12 6.91
C SER A 78 13.58 8.63 7.06
N ASP A 79 12.76 9.05 8.03
CA ASP A 79 12.49 10.48 8.25
C ASP A 79 13.74 11.20 8.76
N ILE A 80 14.53 10.57 9.65
CA ILE A 80 15.78 11.17 10.17
C ILE A 80 16.84 11.29 9.07
N THR A 81 16.92 10.34 8.13
CA THR A 81 18.01 10.29 7.14
C THR A 81 17.71 10.98 5.82
N ASP A 82 16.43 11.03 5.42
CA ASP A 82 16.06 11.45 4.06
C ASP A 82 15.61 12.93 4.00
N TYR A 83 15.54 13.62 5.14
CA TYR A 83 15.14 15.02 5.24
C TYR A 83 16.05 15.81 6.18
N GLU A 84 16.30 17.08 5.83
CA GLU A 84 17.12 17.99 6.62
C GLU A 84 16.41 18.44 7.91
N GLY A 85 17.16 18.71 8.97
CA GLY A 85 16.61 19.16 10.25
C GLY A 85 15.82 20.47 10.16
N GLU A 86 16.20 21.38 9.26
CA GLU A 86 15.47 22.64 9.00
C GLU A 86 14.06 22.40 8.44
N PHE A 87 13.84 21.33 7.69
CA PHE A 87 12.51 20.96 7.22
C PHE A 87 11.57 20.64 8.40
N TYR A 88 12.08 19.93 9.40
CA TYR A 88 11.35 19.62 10.62
C TYR A 88 11.11 20.86 11.49
N LEU A 89 12.14 21.68 11.69
CA LEU A 89 12.02 22.92 12.46
C LEU A 89 11.00 23.88 11.83
N GLY A 90 10.99 23.99 10.49
CA GLY A 90 9.98 24.75 9.75
C GLY A 90 8.56 24.23 10.00
N ASN A 91 8.36 22.90 9.98
CA ASN A 91 7.07 22.30 10.29
C ASN A 91 6.64 22.51 11.75
N VAL A 92 7.56 22.42 12.71
CA VAL A 92 7.31 22.71 14.14
C VAL A 92 6.84 24.16 14.31
N ARG A 93 7.53 25.11 13.66
CA ARG A 93 7.14 26.53 13.66
C ARG A 93 5.75 26.74 13.08
N MET A 94 5.42 26.08 11.97
CA MET A 94 4.08 26.13 11.39
C MET A 94 3.03 25.51 12.33
N ALA A 95 3.30 24.38 12.96
CA ALA A 95 2.39 23.76 13.93
C ALA A 95 2.07 24.72 15.10
N PHE A 96 3.10 25.37 15.66
CA PHE A 96 2.90 26.36 16.72
C PHE A 96 2.22 27.65 16.23
N LYS A 97 2.48 28.07 14.99
CA LYS A 97 1.79 29.20 14.37
C LYS A 97 0.29 28.93 14.30
N VAL A 98 -0.13 27.81 13.73
CA VAL A 98 -1.56 27.48 13.58
C VAL A 98 -2.23 27.26 14.92
N TRP A 99 -1.52 26.72 15.91
CA TRP A 99 -2.02 26.57 17.28
C TRP A 99 -2.30 27.91 17.97
N ARG A 100 -1.61 28.98 17.57
CA ARG A 100 -1.78 30.32 18.14
C ARG A 100 -2.76 31.19 17.32
N GLU A 101 -2.77 31.03 16.00
CA GLU A 101 -3.54 31.88 15.07
C GLU A 101 -4.96 31.37 14.80
N MET A 102 -5.18 30.06 14.78
CA MET A 102 -6.50 29.49 14.44
C MET A 102 -7.48 29.61 15.61
N PRO A 103 -8.79 29.86 15.37
CA PRO A 103 -9.76 30.17 16.43
C PRO A 103 -9.88 29.12 17.53
N TRP A 104 -9.67 27.85 17.17
CA TRP A 104 -9.78 26.68 18.03
C TRP A 104 -8.46 26.25 18.68
N GLY A 105 -7.34 26.91 18.38
CA GLY A 105 -6.03 26.47 18.88
C GLY A 105 -5.97 26.36 20.41
N LYS A 106 -6.62 27.30 21.11
CA LYS A 106 -6.76 27.29 22.58
C LYS A 106 -7.60 26.14 23.15
N ASP A 107 -8.48 25.55 22.33
CA ASP A 107 -9.42 24.50 22.73
C ASP A 107 -8.84 23.11 22.44
N VAL A 108 -7.80 23.01 21.61
CA VAL A 108 -7.04 21.78 21.37
C VAL A 108 -6.12 21.48 22.57
N PRO A 109 -6.31 20.36 23.28
CA PRO A 109 -5.43 20.02 24.41
C PRO A 109 -4.01 19.65 23.93
N GLU A 110 -3.03 19.84 24.82
CA GLU A 110 -1.61 19.61 24.55
C GLU A 110 -1.34 18.19 23.99
N LYS A 111 -1.99 17.17 24.55
CA LYS A 111 -1.83 15.76 24.12
C LYS A 111 -2.28 15.58 22.67
N GLU A 112 -3.47 16.06 22.33
CA GLU A 112 -4.02 15.96 20.98
C GLU A 112 -3.18 16.77 19.97
N PHE A 113 -2.74 17.97 20.35
CA PHE A 113 -1.82 18.76 19.53
C PHE A 113 -0.50 18.01 19.28
N ARG A 114 0.15 17.49 20.33
CA ARG A 114 1.45 16.81 20.24
C ARG A 114 1.41 15.55 19.39
N HIS A 115 0.33 14.78 19.43
CA HIS A 115 0.26 13.48 18.75
C HIS A 115 -0.50 13.53 17.41
N PHE A 116 -1.35 14.52 17.17
CA PHE A 116 -2.25 14.54 16.01
C PHE A 116 -2.25 15.87 15.22
N VAL A 117 -1.41 16.84 15.58
CA VAL A 117 -1.15 18.06 14.78
C VAL A 117 0.33 18.25 14.48
N LEU A 118 1.18 18.10 15.51
CA LEU A 118 2.63 18.29 15.41
C LEU A 118 3.29 17.29 14.44
N PRO A 119 2.99 15.98 14.45
CA PRO A 119 3.61 15.04 13.53
C PRO A 119 3.23 15.34 12.08
N ILE A 120 4.23 15.32 11.20
CA ILE A 120 4.05 15.56 9.77
C ILE A 120 3.55 14.29 9.09
N ARG A 121 4.20 13.16 9.42
CA ARG A 121 3.88 11.85 8.86
C ARG A 121 2.47 11.40 9.25
N VAL A 122 1.81 10.76 8.30
CA VAL A 122 0.51 10.10 8.47
C VAL A 122 0.65 8.60 8.22
N ASN A 123 1.19 8.20 7.07
CA ASN A 123 1.29 6.83 6.58
C ASN A 123 2.73 6.55 6.09
N ASN A 124 2.89 5.82 4.98
CA ASN A 124 4.15 5.53 4.29
C ASN A 124 4.46 6.48 3.12
N GLU A 125 3.88 7.69 3.10
CA GLU A 125 4.13 8.69 2.06
C GLU A 125 5.53 9.30 2.11
N ASN A 126 6.00 9.88 1.00
CA ASN A 126 7.10 10.85 1.06
C ASN A 126 6.59 12.15 1.72
N LEU A 127 7.37 12.73 2.62
CA LEU A 127 7.05 14.04 3.19
C LEU A 127 7.31 15.15 2.17
N ASP A 128 6.48 16.18 2.19
CA ASP A 128 6.57 17.34 1.31
C ASP A 128 6.18 18.64 2.04
N SER A 129 6.15 19.75 1.31
CA SER A 129 5.82 21.08 1.84
C SER A 129 4.31 21.36 1.96
N SER A 130 3.46 20.32 1.96
CA SER A 130 2.00 20.44 2.03
C SER A 130 1.49 21.34 3.15
N ARG A 131 2.09 21.26 4.36
CA ARG A 131 1.64 22.05 5.51
C ARG A 131 1.58 23.56 5.22
N TRP A 132 2.54 24.10 4.47
CA TRP A 132 2.55 25.52 4.10
C TRP A 132 1.53 25.83 3.01
N VAL A 133 1.57 25.05 1.91
CA VAL A 133 0.67 25.24 0.77
C VAL A 133 -0.80 25.17 1.19
N PHE A 134 -1.13 24.19 2.02
CA PHE A 134 -2.50 23.98 2.48
C PHE A 134 -2.93 25.03 3.50
N TYR A 135 -2.02 25.49 4.39
CA TYR A 135 -2.32 26.61 5.29
C TYR A 135 -2.72 27.86 4.48
N ASP A 136 -1.94 28.21 3.46
CA ASP A 136 -2.17 29.41 2.64
C ASP A 136 -3.52 29.34 1.88
N GLU A 137 -3.96 28.16 1.45
CA GLU A 137 -5.26 27.97 0.80
C GLU A 137 -6.44 27.87 1.78
N LEU A 138 -6.24 27.26 2.96
CA LEU A 138 -7.33 26.90 3.86
C LEU A 138 -7.57 27.89 5.00
N ALA A 139 -6.54 28.51 5.58
CA ALA A 139 -6.67 29.27 6.82
C ALA A 139 -7.76 30.36 6.74
N GLU A 140 -7.75 31.16 5.68
CA GLU A 140 -8.74 32.21 5.43
C GLU A 140 -10.14 31.65 5.14
N ARG A 141 -10.21 30.48 4.50
CA ARG A 141 -11.47 29.79 4.16
C ARG A 141 -12.20 29.30 5.40
N VAL A 142 -11.46 28.86 6.43
CA VAL A 142 -12.05 28.21 7.61
C VAL A 142 -12.08 29.06 8.89
N LYS A 143 -11.33 30.17 8.96
CA LYS A 143 -11.20 30.97 10.21
C LYS A 143 -12.52 31.53 10.77
N GLY A 144 -13.57 31.62 9.96
CA GLY A 144 -14.89 32.11 10.36
C GLY A 144 -15.86 31.03 10.81
N LEU A 145 -15.45 29.76 10.75
CA LEU A 145 -16.29 28.59 11.00
C LEU A 145 -16.09 28.04 12.41
N SER A 146 -17.03 27.23 12.87
CA SER A 146 -16.81 26.34 14.02
C SER A 146 -15.77 25.29 13.66
N MET A 147 -15.13 24.65 14.65
CA MET A 147 -14.19 23.55 14.37
C MET A 147 -14.91 22.41 13.61
N TYR A 148 -16.16 22.10 13.96
CA TYR A 148 -16.99 21.12 13.27
C TYR A 148 -17.17 21.46 11.78
N ASP A 149 -17.62 22.68 11.48
CA ASP A 149 -17.86 23.12 10.10
C ASP A 149 -16.55 23.27 9.32
N ALA A 150 -15.45 23.63 10.00
CA ALA A 150 -14.13 23.69 9.40
C ALA A 150 -13.64 22.32 8.92
N VAL A 151 -13.90 21.23 9.67
CA VAL A 151 -13.57 19.86 9.23
C VAL A 151 -14.30 19.53 7.93
N LEU A 152 -15.60 19.78 7.86
CA LEU A 152 -16.41 19.55 6.66
C LEU A 152 -15.90 20.40 5.48
N GLU A 153 -15.60 21.67 5.73
CA GLU A 153 -15.12 22.60 4.71
C GLU A 153 -13.75 22.21 4.15
N VAL A 154 -12.83 21.73 5.00
CA VAL A 154 -11.54 21.19 4.55
C VAL A 154 -11.75 19.97 3.67
N ASN A 155 -12.70 19.10 3.98
CA ASN A 155 -12.98 17.91 3.16
C ASN A 155 -13.59 18.27 1.80
N HIS A 156 -14.47 19.28 1.76
CA HIS A 156 -14.95 19.85 0.50
C HIS A 156 -13.80 20.42 -0.34
N TRP A 157 -12.86 21.14 0.26
CA TRP A 157 -11.65 21.57 -0.45
C TRP A 157 -10.81 20.38 -0.93
N CYS A 158 -10.74 19.27 -0.18
CA CYS A 158 -10.04 18.07 -0.64
C CYS A 158 -10.72 17.45 -1.89
N HIS A 159 -12.05 17.47 -1.96
CA HIS A 159 -12.82 17.00 -3.13
C HIS A 159 -12.60 17.89 -4.37
N GLU A 160 -12.33 19.19 -4.21
CA GLU A 160 -11.88 20.08 -5.30
C GLU A 160 -10.53 19.65 -5.92
N LYS A 161 -9.76 18.78 -5.24
CA LYS A 161 -8.38 18.44 -5.59
C LYS A 161 -8.16 16.95 -5.91
N ALA A 162 -8.98 16.03 -5.43
CA ALA A 162 -8.78 14.60 -5.67
C ALA A 162 -10.07 13.79 -5.54
N ILE A 163 -10.09 12.64 -6.20
CA ILE A 163 -11.12 11.60 -6.10
C ILE A 163 -10.48 10.21 -6.04
N TYR A 164 -11.30 9.20 -5.76
CA TYR A 164 -10.80 7.84 -5.65
C TYR A 164 -10.38 7.23 -6.99
N THR A 165 -9.23 6.57 -7.04
CA THR A 165 -8.80 5.68 -8.11
C THR A 165 -7.83 4.63 -7.55
N PRO A 166 -8.03 3.32 -7.82
CA PRO A 166 -7.13 2.28 -7.36
C PRO A 166 -5.72 2.45 -7.96
N SER A 167 -4.70 2.12 -7.19
CA SER A 167 -3.30 2.17 -7.60
C SER A 167 -2.45 1.24 -6.73
N ASP A 168 -1.14 1.17 -6.97
CA ASP A 168 -0.22 0.38 -6.13
C ASP A 168 -0.20 0.82 -4.65
N ALA A 169 0.48 0.04 -3.79
CA ALA A 169 0.50 0.26 -2.35
C ALA A 169 1.34 1.45 -1.84
N ARG A 170 2.12 2.14 -2.69
CA ARG A 170 2.93 3.30 -2.30
C ARG A 170 2.04 4.52 -2.09
N THR A 171 1.96 5.07 -0.88
CA THR A 171 1.14 6.28 -0.66
C THR A 171 1.81 7.50 -1.28
N SER A 172 1.15 8.18 -2.20
CA SER A 172 1.57 9.49 -2.71
C SER A 172 1.59 10.53 -1.59
N SER A 173 2.54 11.47 -1.66
CA SER A 173 2.55 12.62 -0.76
C SER A 173 1.31 13.51 -0.98
N PRO A 174 0.88 14.32 0.01
CA PRO A 174 -0.30 15.15 -0.15
C PRO A 174 -0.27 16.08 -1.38
N LEU A 175 0.88 16.71 -1.70
CA LEU A 175 1.00 17.52 -2.92
C LEU A 175 1.03 16.68 -4.20
N ALA A 176 1.63 15.47 -4.16
CA ALA A 176 1.60 14.56 -5.30
C ALA A 176 0.17 14.08 -5.60
N THR A 177 -0.67 13.87 -4.57
CA THR A 177 -2.10 13.57 -4.72
C THR A 177 -2.84 14.71 -5.43
N VAL A 178 -2.60 15.97 -5.02
CA VAL A 178 -3.17 17.15 -5.69
C VAL A 178 -2.75 17.23 -7.17
N LYS A 179 -1.45 17.03 -7.47
CA LYS A 179 -0.94 17.01 -8.86
C LYS A 179 -1.49 15.86 -9.69
N THR A 180 -1.85 14.75 -9.07
CA THR A 180 -2.40 13.56 -9.73
C THR A 180 -3.91 13.70 -10.01
N ALA A 181 -4.60 14.46 -9.17
CA ALA A 181 -6.05 14.67 -9.13
C ALA A 181 -6.87 13.43 -8.72
N TYR A 182 -6.21 12.40 -8.20
CA TYR A 182 -6.84 11.22 -7.62
C TYR A 182 -5.86 10.48 -6.69
N GLY A 183 -6.40 9.59 -5.87
CA GLY A 183 -5.65 8.68 -5.00
C GLY A 183 -6.48 7.47 -4.60
N ARG A 184 -5.88 6.43 -4.01
CA ARG A 184 -6.63 5.38 -3.33
C ARG A 184 -6.97 5.86 -1.92
N CYS A 185 -7.76 5.09 -1.17
CA CYS A 185 -8.18 5.47 0.19
C CYS A 185 -6.99 5.84 1.11
N GLY A 186 -5.81 5.23 0.92
CA GLY A 186 -4.59 5.58 1.63
C GLY A 186 -4.06 6.98 1.29
N GLU A 187 -4.02 7.37 0.01
CA GLU A 187 -3.61 8.71 -0.42
C GLU A 187 -4.63 9.78 -0.01
N GLU A 188 -5.93 9.51 -0.17
CA GLU A 188 -7.00 10.47 0.15
C GLU A 188 -7.02 10.77 1.65
N SER A 189 -6.96 9.75 2.50
CA SER A 189 -6.96 9.95 3.95
C SER A 189 -5.65 10.56 4.47
N THR A 190 -4.49 10.24 3.87
CA THR A 190 -3.24 10.97 4.15
C THR A 190 -3.34 12.44 3.76
N PHE A 191 -3.95 12.74 2.61
CA PHE A 191 -4.15 14.11 2.13
C PHE A 191 -5.08 14.90 3.06
N LEU A 192 -6.25 14.35 3.43
CA LEU A 192 -7.18 15.02 4.33
C LEU A 192 -6.58 15.23 5.73
N VAL A 193 -5.86 14.26 6.30
CA VAL A 193 -5.17 14.45 7.59
C VAL A 193 -4.15 15.59 7.49
N ALA A 194 -3.34 15.64 6.44
CA ALA A 194 -2.38 16.72 6.24
C ALA A 194 -3.07 18.10 6.12
N ALA A 195 -4.21 18.17 5.42
CA ALA A 195 -5.01 19.39 5.26
C ALA A 195 -5.66 19.86 6.57
N LEU A 196 -6.18 18.95 7.39
CA LEU A 196 -6.73 19.29 8.71
C LEU A 196 -5.63 19.78 9.66
N ARG A 197 -4.48 19.08 9.67
CA ARG A 197 -3.33 19.46 10.50
C ARG A 197 -2.71 20.79 10.07
N SER A 198 -2.77 21.15 8.78
CA SER A 198 -2.27 22.44 8.32
C SER A 198 -3.08 23.62 8.82
N VAL A 199 -4.31 23.42 9.31
CA VAL A 199 -5.11 24.44 10.01
C VAL A 199 -5.27 24.14 11.50
N GLY A 200 -4.40 23.30 12.08
CA GLY A 200 -4.35 23.06 13.52
C GLY A 200 -5.49 22.21 14.09
N ILE A 201 -6.23 21.48 13.25
CA ILE A 201 -7.24 20.53 13.70
C ILE A 201 -6.55 19.16 13.95
N PRO A 202 -6.66 18.57 15.15
CA PRO A 202 -6.10 17.24 15.40
C PRO A 202 -6.82 16.20 14.57
N ALA A 203 -6.05 15.44 13.77
CA ALA A 203 -6.59 14.43 12.88
C ALA A 203 -5.70 13.20 12.83
N ARG A 204 -6.32 12.03 12.63
CA ARG A 204 -5.63 10.73 12.50
C ARG A 204 -6.24 9.91 11.38
N GLN A 205 -5.39 9.12 10.73
CA GLN A 205 -5.84 8.13 9.75
C GLN A 205 -6.20 6.85 10.50
N VAL A 206 -7.34 6.29 10.17
CA VAL A 206 -7.86 5.05 10.76
C VAL A 206 -7.97 3.99 9.68
N TYR A 207 -7.70 2.75 10.06
CA TYR A 207 -7.75 1.61 9.16
C TYR A 207 -8.61 0.50 9.70
N THR A 208 -9.35 -0.14 8.81
CA THR A 208 -9.62 -1.57 8.93
C THR A 208 -8.54 -2.30 8.12
N PRO A 209 -7.63 -3.05 8.76
CA PRO A 209 -6.49 -3.63 8.07
C PRO A 209 -6.94 -4.63 7.01
N ARG A 210 -8.08 -5.30 7.25
CA ARG A 210 -8.81 -6.16 6.32
C ARG A 210 -10.28 -6.21 6.76
N TRP A 211 -11.20 -6.22 5.80
CA TRP A 211 -12.61 -6.50 6.07
C TRP A 211 -12.82 -7.98 6.45
N ALA A 212 -13.78 -8.25 7.33
CA ALA A 212 -14.13 -9.62 7.71
C ALA A 212 -15.13 -10.25 6.72
N HIS A 213 -16.06 -9.43 6.23
CA HIS A 213 -17.19 -9.85 5.41
C HIS A 213 -16.92 -9.77 3.90
N THR A 214 -15.86 -9.09 3.48
CA THR A 214 -15.41 -8.99 2.09
C THR A 214 -13.88 -8.99 2.04
N ASP A 215 -13.30 -9.24 0.87
CA ASP A 215 -11.87 -9.03 0.67
C ASP A 215 -11.59 -7.52 0.55
N ASP A 216 -10.32 -7.14 0.69
CA ASP A 216 -9.80 -5.76 0.72
C ASP A 216 -9.69 -5.13 2.12
N ASN A 217 -9.08 -3.94 2.18
CA ASN A 217 -8.95 -3.08 3.34
C ASN A 217 -9.67 -1.75 3.11
N HIS A 218 -9.65 -0.87 4.11
CA HIS A 218 -10.05 0.52 3.90
C HIS A 218 -9.35 1.45 4.89
N ALA A 219 -9.16 2.70 4.48
CA ALA A 219 -8.54 3.76 5.27
C ALA A 219 -9.39 5.04 5.16
N TRP A 220 -9.59 5.72 6.27
CA TRP A 220 -10.35 6.96 6.36
C TRP A 220 -9.77 7.87 7.46
N VAL A 221 -10.48 8.94 7.81
CA VAL A 221 -10.01 9.95 8.76
C VAL A 221 -10.90 10.02 10.00
N GLU A 222 -10.29 10.29 11.13
CA GLU A 222 -10.96 10.86 12.31
C GLU A 222 -10.39 12.25 12.61
N ALA A 223 -11.27 13.19 12.94
CA ALA A 223 -10.93 14.54 13.39
C ALA A 223 -11.43 14.75 14.83
N TYR A 224 -10.62 15.40 15.65
CA TYR A 224 -10.99 15.72 17.02
C TYR A 224 -11.71 17.06 17.07
N VAL A 225 -12.99 17.05 17.44
CA VAL A 225 -13.86 18.22 17.55
C VAL A 225 -14.45 18.29 18.95
N ASP A 226 -14.25 19.41 19.63
CA ASP A 226 -14.91 19.74 20.91
C ASP A 226 -14.86 18.62 21.98
N GLY A 227 -13.76 17.88 22.06
CA GLY A 227 -13.58 16.81 23.05
C GLY A 227 -13.83 15.38 22.55
N GLN A 228 -14.24 15.21 21.28
CA GLN A 228 -14.65 13.93 20.72
C GLN A 228 -13.99 13.67 19.35
N TRP A 229 -13.72 12.40 19.06
CA TRP A 229 -13.28 11.97 17.73
C TRP A 229 -14.50 11.70 16.86
N HIS A 230 -14.52 12.30 15.67
CA HIS A 230 -15.54 12.08 14.66
C HIS A 230 -14.91 11.50 13.39
N PHE A 231 -15.56 10.52 12.76
CA PHE A 231 -15.05 9.92 11.53
C PHE A 231 -15.66 10.56 10.28
N LEU A 232 -14.93 10.50 9.17
CA LEU A 232 -15.36 10.96 7.86
C LEU A 232 -14.59 10.27 6.72
N GLY A 233 -15.23 10.16 5.56
CA GLY A 233 -14.57 9.80 4.30
C GLY A 233 -13.63 10.92 3.84
N ALA A 234 -12.57 10.57 3.11
CA ALA A 234 -11.58 11.54 2.63
C ALA A 234 -11.81 11.83 1.14
N CYS A 235 -11.87 13.11 0.77
CA CYS A 235 -12.29 13.54 -0.58
C CYS A 235 -13.73 13.15 -0.94
N GLU A 236 -14.53 12.69 0.03
CA GLU A 236 -15.92 12.25 -0.13
C GLU A 236 -16.79 12.99 0.89
N PRO A 237 -16.99 14.31 0.75
CA PRO A 237 -17.62 15.11 1.79
C PRO A 237 -19.11 14.77 1.91
N GLU A 238 -19.49 14.48 3.15
CA GLU A 238 -20.87 14.28 3.59
C GLU A 238 -21.40 15.53 4.31
N PRO A 239 -22.72 15.76 4.39
CA PRO A 239 -23.28 16.98 4.97
C PRO A 239 -23.04 17.15 6.49
N VAL A 240 -22.63 16.08 7.18
CA VAL A 240 -22.39 16.01 8.62
C VAL A 240 -21.25 15.02 8.90
N LEU A 241 -20.57 15.18 10.03
CA LEU A 241 -19.59 14.20 10.52
C LEU A 241 -20.27 12.90 11.00
N ASP A 242 -19.47 11.84 11.16
CA ASP A 242 -19.90 10.46 11.47
C ASP A 242 -20.82 9.85 10.41
N LEU A 243 -20.80 10.42 9.22
CA LEU A 243 -21.45 9.91 8.04
C LEU A 243 -20.43 9.72 6.93
N ALA A 244 -20.41 8.51 6.39
CA ALA A 244 -19.67 8.12 5.22
C ALA A 244 -20.43 6.99 4.54
N TRP A 245 -20.01 6.66 3.33
CA TRP A 245 -20.59 5.54 2.62
C TRP A 245 -20.35 4.17 3.27
N PHE A 246 -19.34 4.08 4.13
CA PHE A 246 -18.91 2.85 4.79
C PHE A 246 -19.52 2.65 6.18
N ASN A 247 -20.54 3.41 6.59
CA ASN A 247 -21.18 3.27 7.90
C ASN A 247 -21.70 1.83 8.18
N ASP A 248 -22.43 1.21 7.24
CA ASP A 248 -22.90 -0.16 7.43
C ASP A 248 -21.75 -1.19 7.39
N PRO A 249 -20.78 -1.10 6.45
CA PRO A 249 -19.59 -1.96 6.45
C PRO A 249 -18.74 -1.89 7.72
N VAL A 250 -18.51 -0.69 8.24
CA VAL A 250 -17.63 -0.46 9.39
C VAL A 250 -18.22 -1.02 10.70
N ALA A 251 -19.55 -1.07 10.80
CA ALA A 251 -20.26 -1.80 11.87
C ALA A 251 -19.97 -3.30 11.87
N ARG A 252 -19.45 -3.84 10.76
CA ARG A 252 -19.03 -5.24 10.59
C ARG A 252 -17.51 -5.43 10.62
N GLY A 253 -16.77 -4.39 11.00
CA GLY A 253 -15.33 -4.44 11.20
C GLY A 253 -14.96 -5.32 12.39
N MET A 254 -13.85 -6.04 12.29
CA MET A 254 -13.29 -6.78 13.42
C MET A 254 -12.27 -5.97 14.20
N LEU A 255 -11.56 -5.05 13.54
CA LEU A 255 -10.56 -4.21 14.15
C LEU A 255 -10.49 -2.88 13.39
N MET A 256 -10.53 -1.78 14.13
CA MET A 256 -10.18 -0.46 13.61
C MET A 256 -9.03 0.08 14.44
N HIS A 257 -7.95 0.49 13.79
CA HIS A 257 -6.75 0.90 14.51
C HIS A 257 -6.09 2.10 13.84
N THR A 258 -5.22 2.76 14.62
CA THR A 258 -4.36 3.83 14.14
C THR A 258 -3.00 3.74 14.84
N LYS A 259 -1.98 4.28 14.17
CA LYS A 259 -0.63 4.41 14.73
C LYS A 259 -0.42 5.85 15.17
N VAL A 260 -0.20 6.03 16.46
CA VAL A 260 0.03 7.33 17.09
C VAL A 260 1.52 7.51 17.31
N PHE A 261 2.15 8.45 16.61
CA PHE A 261 3.58 8.71 16.77
C PHE A 261 3.90 9.15 18.21
N GLY A 262 4.90 8.49 18.80
CA GLY A 262 5.31 8.67 20.20
C GLY A 262 4.60 7.78 21.23
N LEU A 263 5.01 7.95 22.48
CA LEU A 263 4.40 7.29 23.63
C LEU A 263 3.07 7.97 23.97
N TYR A 264 1.99 7.30 23.62
CA TYR A 264 0.63 7.84 23.73
C TYR A 264 -0.16 7.13 24.84
N PRO A 265 -0.42 7.80 25.98
CA PRO A 265 -1.25 7.26 27.06
C PRO A 265 -2.74 7.59 26.81
N GLY A 266 -3.27 7.11 25.70
CA GLY A 266 -4.70 7.25 25.36
C GLY A 266 -5.61 6.37 26.22
N PRO A 267 -6.91 6.68 26.29
CA PRO A 267 -7.91 5.80 26.90
C PRO A 267 -8.18 4.51 26.09
N GLU A 268 -7.81 4.48 24.81
CA GLU A 268 -8.03 3.35 23.91
C GLU A 268 -7.20 2.11 24.29
N GLU A 269 -7.66 0.91 23.88
CA GLU A 269 -6.88 -0.32 24.08
C GLU A 269 -5.57 -0.24 23.28
N ILE A 270 -4.44 -0.24 24.00
CA ILE A 270 -3.11 -0.26 23.38
C ILE A 270 -2.88 -1.64 22.77
N MET A 271 -2.70 -1.68 21.45
CA MET A 271 -2.38 -2.87 20.71
C MET A 271 -0.90 -3.23 20.87
N GLN A 272 -0.03 -2.26 20.61
CA GLN A 272 1.42 -2.39 20.67
C GLN A 272 2.05 -1.04 21.00
N VAL A 273 3.12 -1.06 21.81
CA VAL A 273 4.01 0.09 21.98
C VAL A 273 5.32 -0.24 21.29
N THR A 274 5.82 0.69 20.48
CA THR A 274 7.07 0.56 19.74
C THR A 274 8.00 1.73 20.05
N PRO A 275 9.28 1.67 19.64
CA PRO A 275 10.19 2.81 19.76
C PRO A 275 9.77 4.07 18.98
N CYS A 276 8.83 3.98 18.04
CA CYS A 276 8.41 5.09 17.17
C CYS A 276 6.95 5.51 17.36
N TYR A 277 6.07 4.58 17.69
CA TYR A 277 4.63 4.82 17.79
C TYR A 277 3.94 3.89 18.77
N THR A 278 2.78 4.31 19.24
CA THR A 278 1.81 3.50 19.96
C THR A 278 0.67 3.16 19.00
N GLU A 279 0.38 1.88 18.82
CA GLU A 279 -0.78 1.42 18.04
C GLU A 279 -1.96 1.22 18.97
N ILE A 280 -3.10 1.80 18.63
CA ILE A 280 -4.31 1.79 19.45
C ILE A 280 -5.50 1.24 18.66
N ASN A 281 -6.37 0.54 19.38
CA ASN A 281 -7.61 0.00 18.87
C ASN A 281 -8.76 0.98 19.13
N VAL A 282 -9.43 1.42 18.07
CA VAL A 282 -10.50 2.42 18.07
C VAL A 282 -11.85 1.81 17.65
N ILE A 283 -11.97 0.47 17.70
CA ILE A 283 -13.17 -0.29 17.31
C ILE A 283 -14.46 0.22 17.97
N ASP A 284 -14.38 0.69 19.23
CA ASP A 284 -15.54 1.12 20.02
C ASP A 284 -16.23 2.37 19.45
N THR A 285 -15.56 3.15 18.60
CA THR A 285 -16.17 4.28 17.87
C THR A 285 -17.19 3.80 16.82
N TYR A 286 -17.03 2.57 16.32
CA TYR A 286 -17.71 2.12 15.10
C TYR A 286 -18.64 0.93 15.29
N ALA A 287 -18.26 -0.01 16.17
CA ALA A 287 -18.96 -1.28 16.30
C ALA A 287 -18.96 -1.77 17.75
N GLU A 288 -19.94 -2.62 18.08
CA GLU A 288 -19.91 -3.34 19.34
C GLU A 288 -18.72 -4.30 19.38
N ALA A 289 -17.78 -4.05 20.29
CA ALA A 289 -16.65 -4.94 20.52
C ALA A 289 -16.90 -5.89 21.71
N ALA A 290 -16.09 -6.95 21.77
CA ALA A 290 -15.96 -7.83 22.92
C ALA A 290 -14.50 -8.25 23.07
N GLN A 291 -14.09 -8.60 24.29
CA GLN A 291 -12.74 -9.10 24.54
C GLN A 291 -12.73 -10.63 24.58
N VAL A 292 -11.72 -11.24 23.95
CA VAL A 292 -11.37 -12.66 24.12
C VAL A 292 -9.99 -12.75 24.74
N ARG A 293 -9.84 -13.68 25.69
CA ARG A 293 -8.55 -14.06 26.28
C ARG A 293 -8.15 -15.44 25.77
N VAL A 294 -6.90 -15.60 25.38
CA VAL A 294 -6.32 -16.84 24.87
C VAL A 294 -5.26 -17.30 25.85
N ARG A 295 -5.34 -18.57 26.28
CA ARG A 295 -4.36 -19.22 27.13
C ARG A 295 -3.53 -20.19 26.30
N VAL A 296 -2.26 -19.89 26.10
CA VAL A 296 -1.33 -20.75 25.36
C VAL A 296 -0.80 -21.83 26.29
N LEU A 297 -0.94 -23.08 25.87
CA LEU A 297 -0.51 -24.25 26.61
C LEU A 297 0.44 -25.11 25.76
N ASP A 298 1.41 -25.77 26.40
CA ASP A 298 2.16 -26.85 25.77
C ASP A 298 1.36 -28.17 25.75
N ARG A 299 1.99 -29.25 25.28
CA ARG A 299 1.34 -30.57 25.17
C ARG A 299 1.05 -31.23 26.51
N ASP A 300 1.73 -30.80 27.57
CA ASP A 300 1.52 -31.30 28.93
C ASP A 300 0.44 -30.48 29.66
N GLY A 301 -0.07 -29.42 29.03
CA GLY A 301 -1.11 -28.53 29.56
C GLY A 301 -0.55 -27.38 30.40
N GLU A 302 0.76 -27.14 30.35
CA GLU A 302 1.41 -26.08 31.10
C GLU A 302 1.41 -24.75 30.31
N PRO A 303 1.24 -23.59 30.98
CA PRO A 303 1.25 -22.29 30.32
C PRO A 303 2.56 -21.95 29.61
N VAL A 304 2.46 -21.37 28.41
CA VAL A 304 3.62 -20.92 27.63
C VAL A 304 3.68 -19.39 27.58
N ALA A 305 4.58 -18.83 28.38
CA ALA A 305 4.83 -17.39 28.46
C ALA A 305 5.82 -16.86 27.41
N GLY A 306 5.74 -15.57 27.13
CA GLY A 306 6.73 -14.80 26.38
C GLY A 306 6.76 -15.06 24.88
N ILE A 307 5.71 -15.66 24.30
CA ILE A 307 5.66 -15.94 22.86
C ILE A 307 4.60 -15.09 22.13
N PRO A 308 4.78 -14.82 20.82
CA PRO A 308 3.77 -14.17 20.01
C PRO A 308 2.49 -15.01 19.87
N VAL A 309 1.35 -14.36 20.06
CA VAL A 309 0.00 -14.85 19.82
C VAL A 309 -0.61 -13.96 18.74
N GLU A 310 -0.79 -14.52 17.55
CA GLU A 310 -1.28 -13.82 16.37
C GLU A 310 -2.79 -14.00 16.23
N PHE A 311 -3.53 -12.90 16.21
CA PHE A 311 -4.95 -12.86 15.89
C PHE A 311 -5.10 -12.60 14.39
N LYS A 312 -5.72 -13.54 13.68
CA LYS A 312 -5.75 -13.57 12.22
C LYS A 312 -7.17 -13.52 11.68
N LEU A 313 -7.36 -12.70 10.66
CA LEU A 313 -8.62 -12.52 9.96
C LEU A 313 -8.57 -13.19 8.58
N TYR A 314 -9.64 -13.88 8.20
CA TYR A 314 -9.75 -14.42 6.84
C TYR A 314 -9.99 -13.30 5.83
N ASN A 315 -9.09 -13.12 4.87
CA ASN A 315 -9.22 -12.18 3.75
C ASN A 315 -8.27 -12.61 2.62
N TYR A 316 -8.67 -12.47 1.36
CA TYR A 316 -7.92 -12.94 0.19
C TYR A 316 -7.46 -14.40 0.27
N ALA A 317 -8.35 -15.27 0.76
CA ALA A 317 -8.06 -16.68 1.00
C ALA A 317 -6.77 -16.93 1.82
N GLU A 318 -6.45 -16.03 2.73
CA GLU A 318 -5.37 -16.10 3.72
C GLU A 318 -5.93 -15.80 5.12
N PHE A 319 -5.27 -16.29 6.17
CA PHE A 319 -5.45 -15.78 7.54
C PHE A 319 -4.41 -14.70 7.85
N TYR A 320 -4.74 -13.45 7.51
CA TYR A 320 -3.88 -12.28 7.68
C TYR A 320 -3.79 -11.86 9.16
N THR A 321 -2.59 -11.67 9.69
CA THR A 321 -2.40 -11.19 11.08
C THR A 321 -2.83 -9.75 11.23
N VAL A 322 -3.91 -9.50 11.98
CA VAL A 322 -4.41 -8.15 12.28
C VAL A 322 -3.90 -7.62 13.61
N ALA A 323 -3.49 -8.50 14.53
CA ALA A 323 -2.86 -8.12 15.79
C ALA A 323 -1.89 -9.21 16.26
N THR A 324 -0.79 -8.80 16.90
CA THR A 324 0.10 -9.72 17.62
C THR A 324 0.20 -9.27 19.07
N LYS A 325 -0.02 -10.19 20.00
CA LYS A 325 0.14 -9.99 21.44
C LYS A 325 1.20 -10.94 21.99
N THR A 326 1.83 -10.59 23.09
CA THR A 326 2.77 -11.50 23.77
C THR A 326 2.05 -12.18 24.92
N SER A 327 2.19 -13.51 25.05
CA SER A 327 1.64 -14.23 26.20
C SER A 327 2.35 -13.85 27.50
N ASP A 328 1.58 -13.61 28.56
CA ASP A 328 2.10 -13.32 29.89
C ASP A 328 2.60 -14.58 30.63
N GLU A 329 3.02 -14.43 31.89
CA GLU A 329 3.49 -15.53 32.75
C GLU A 329 2.44 -16.64 32.98
N ALA A 330 1.15 -16.33 32.83
CA ALA A 330 0.06 -17.31 32.88
C ALA A 330 -0.28 -17.88 31.48
N GLY A 331 0.55 -17.61 30.48
CA GLY A 331 0.32 -17.98 29.08
C GLY A 331 -0.80 -17.18 28.42
N MET A 332 -1.25 -16.07 29.01
CA MET A 332 -2.44 -15.35 28.57
C MET A 332 -2.11 -14.22 27.59
N ALA A 333 -2.93 -14.07 26.55
CA ALA A 333 -2.96 -12.90 25.68
C ALA A 333 -4.43 -12.49 25.41
N SER A 334 -4.70 -11.20 25.19
CA SER A 334 -6.06 -10.72 24.95
C SER A 334 -6.14 -9.66 23.86
N LEU A 335 -7.28 -9.63 23.18
CA LEU A 335 -7.64 -8.61 22.19
C LEU A 335 -9.11 -8.27 22.34
N SER A 336 -9.46 -6.99 22.15
CA SER A 336 -10.85 -6.56 21.95
C SER A 336 -11.11 -6.40 20.45
N ALA A 337 -12.21 -6.96 19.95
CA ALA A 337 -12.54 -6.94 18.53
C ALA A 337 -14.05 -6.96 18.30
N GLY A 338 -14.49 -6.65 17.08
CA GLY A 338 -15.88 -6.79 16.65
C GLY A 338 -16.40 -8.22 16.85
N LYS A 339 -17.72 -8.38 17.03
CA LYS A 339 -18.36 -9.66 17.38
C LYS A 339 -18.47 -10.64 16.20
N GLY A 340 -17.33 -11.19 15.78
CA GLY A 340 -17.22 -12.23 14.74
C GLY A 340 -16.11 -13.24 15.05
N ASP A 341 -15.70 -13.99 14.05
CA ASP A 341 -14.69 -15.05 14.18
C ASP A 341 -13.29 -14.61 13.72
N MET A 342 -12.26 -15.04 14.45
CA MET A 342 -10.85 -15.01 14.01
C MET A 342 -10.18 -16.36 14.21
N LEU A 343 -9.04 -16.56 13.56
CA LEU A 343 -8.11 -17.64 13.86
C LEU A 343 -7.00 -17.10 14.77
N VAL A 344 -6.76 -17.73 15.90
CA VAL A 344 -5.59 -17.43 16.74
C VAL A 344 -4.50 -18.45 16.47
N TRP A 345 -3.26 -18.00 16.37
CA TRP A 345 -2.07 -18.81 16.07
C TRP A 345 -0.95 -18.50 17.07
N ALA A 346 -0.24 -19.54 17.50
CA ALA A 346 0.99 -19.39 18.28
C ALA A 346 1.97 -20.52 17.93
N ALA A 347 3.26 -20.23 18.02
CA ALA A 347 4.31 -21.20 17.72
C ALA A 347 5.54 -20.99 18.62
N LYS A 348 6.20 -22.10 18.97
CA LYS A 348 7.45 -22.13 19.74
C LYS A 348 8.27 -23.34 19.33
N GLU A 349 9.54 -23.14 18.99
CA GLU A 349 10.52 -24.23 18.78
C GLU A 349 10.07 -25.31 17.77
N GLY A 350 9.37 -24.92 16.71
CA GLY A 350 8.87 -25.85 15.67
C GLY A 350 7.60 -26.62 16.05
N LEU A 351 7.02 -26.33 17.21
CA LEU A 351 5.65 -26.67 17.58
C LEU A 351 4.74 -25.46 17.35
N PHE A 352 3.49 -25.72 16.98
CA PHE A 352 2.50 -24.66 16.80
C PHE A 352 1.09 -25.14 17.16
N GLY A 353 0.21 -24.18 17.39
CA GLY A 353 -1.22 -24.40 17.61
C GLY A 353 -2.03 -23.32 16.92
N PHE A 354 -3.25 -23.65 16.51
CA PHE A 354 -4.21 -22.67 16.05
C PHE A 354 -5.63 -23.00 16.51
N ARG A 355 -6.47 -21.98 16.69
CA ARG A 355 -7.86 -22.17 17.10
C ARG A 355 -8.76 -21.07 16.59
N LYS A 356 -9.97 -21.42 16.14
CA LYS A 356 -11.01 -20.42 15.88
C LYS A 356 -11.52 -19.86 17.20
N VAL A 357 -11.63 -18.55 17.29
CA VAL A 357 -12.23 -17.82 18.42
C VAL A 357 -13.40 -16.97 17.93
N SER A 358 -14.47 -16.90 18.71
CA SER A 358 -15.67 -16.13 18.41
C SER A 358 -15.85 -15.00 19.44
N PHE A 359 -15.58 -13.77 19.02
CA PHE A 359 -15.72 -12.58 19.87
C PHE A 359 -17.18 -12.35 20.25
N GLY A 360 -17.44 -12.13 21.54
CA GLY A 360 -18.78 -11.98 22.11
C GLY A 360 -19.49 -13.30 22.45
N LYS A 361 -18.89 -14.45 22.11
CA LYS A 361 -19.35 -15.78 22.55
C LYS A 361 -18.33 -16.44 23.48
N ASP A 362 -17.07 -16.39 23.10
CA ASP A 362 -15.97 -16.92 23.89
C ASP A 362 -15.46 -15.87 24.89
N SER A 363 -14.89 -16.35 26.00
CA SER A 363 -14.29 -15.50 27.04
C SER A 363 -12.83 -15.86 27.30
N VAL A 364 -12.55 -17.14 27.56
CA VAL A 364 -11.21 -17.71 27.66
C VAL A 364 -11.13 -18.94 26.76
N VAL A 365 -10.11 -19.01 25.90
CA VAL A 365 -9.91 -20.12 24.97
C VAL A 365 -8.50 -20.69 25.13
N ASP A 366 -8.40 -22.02 25.27
CA ASP A 366 -7.11 -22.71 25.35
C ASP A 366 -6.55 -22.98 23.95
N LEU A 367 -5.31 -22.56 23.71
CA LEU A 367 -4.56 -22.78 22.48
C LEU A 367 -3.36 -23.69 22.79
N VAL A 368 -3.45 -24.96 22.41
CA VAL A 368 -2.42 -25.96 22.69
C VAL A 368 -1.43 -26.03 21.53
N LEU A 369 -0.11 -25.98 21.82
CA LEU A 369 0.97 -26.16 20.83
C LEU A 369 1.14 -27.63 20.44
N GLU A 370 0.11 -28.22 19.85
CA GLU A 370 0.01 -29.66 19.61
C GLU A 370 0.59 -30.11 18.27
N HIS A 371 0.67 -29.25 17.25
CA HIS A 371 1.14 -29.60 15.93
C HIS A 371 2.66 -29.43 15.78
N LYS A 372 3.26 -30.23 14.90
CA LYS A 372 4.71 -30.15 14.60
C LYS A 372 4.95 -29.75 13.15
N VAL A 373 5.95 -28.90 12.91
CA VAL A 373 6.40 -28.57 11.55
C VAL A 373 6.77 -29.84 10.78
N GLY A 374 6.18 -30.00 9.59
CA GLY A 374 6.33 -31.18 8.73
C GLY A 374 5.20 -32.20 8.83
N GLU A 375 4.26 -32.04 9.77
CA GLU A 375 3.03 -32.84 9.84
C GLU A 375 2.09 -32.53 8.68
N GLU A 376 1.40 -33.53 8.11
CA GLU A 376 0.46 -33.31 7.02
C GLU A 376 -0.96 -33.57 7.49
N PHE A 377 -1.82 -32.54 7.43
CA PHE A 377 -3.21 -32.62 7.84
C PHE A 377 -4.04 -31.48 7.26
N SER A 378 -5.36 -31.61 7.33
CA SER A 378 -6.30 -30.57 6.89
C SER A 378 -7.40 -30.34 7.93
N VAL A 379 -7.85 -29.09 8.02
CA VAL A 379 -8.94 -28.66 8.91
C VAL A 379 -9.92 -27.80 8.13
N GLN A 380 -11.21 -28.05 8.32
CA GLN A 380 -12.29 -27.22 7.78
C GLN A 380 -12.82 -26.30 8.88
N MET A 381 -13.10 -25.05 8.53
CA MET A 381 -13.66 -24.08 9.47
C MET A 381 -14.62 -23.12 8.79
N ASP A 382 -15.69 -22.79 9.51
CA ASP A 382 -16.63 -21.75 9.10
C ASP A 382 -16.26 -20.47 9.85
N ILE A 383 -15.97 -19.42 9.10
CA ILE A 383 -15.62 -18.10 9.62
C ILE A 383 -16.82 -17.19 9.43
N VAL A 384 -17.38 -16.70 10.53
CA VAL A 384 -18.56 -15.83 10.52
C VAL A 384 -18.12 -14.39 10.87
N PRO A 385 -18.31 -13.41 9.98
CA PRO A 385 -18.05 -12.01 10.29
C PRO A 385 -19.11 -11.46 11.27
N PRO A 386 -18.90 -10.27 11.85
CA PRO A 386 -19.95 -9.62 12.62
C PRO A 386 -21.23 -9.41 11.79
N VAL A 387 -22.36 -9.51 12.49
CA VAL A 387 -23.69 -9.33 11.90
C VAL A 387 -23.88 -7.88 11.49
N GLU A 388 -24.49 -7.68 10.33
CA GLU A 388 -24.83 -6.36 9.84
C GLU A 388 -25.84 -5.66 10.75
N LYS A 389 -25.51 -4.44 11.16
CA LYS A 389 -26.39 -3.56 11.91
C LYS A 389 -26.29 -2.17 11.29
N SER A 390 -27.38 -1.67 10.71
CA SER A 390 -27.40 -0.31 10.21
C SER A 390 -27.58 0.69 11.35
N ASN A 391 -26.76 1.73 11.37
CA ASN A 391 -26.87 2.85 12.29
C ASN A 391 -27.12 4.14 11.49
N PRO A 392 -28.37 4.44 11.14
CA PRO A 392 -28.68 5.51 10.21
C PRO A 392 -28.44 6.88 10.84
N VAL A 393 -27.50 7.64 10.29
CA VAL A 393 -27.34 9.06 10.58
C VAL A 393 -28.39 9.85 9.81
N LYS A 394 -29.12 10.72 10.51
CA LYS A 394 -30.20 11.51 9.89
C LYS A 394 -29.62 12.77 9.26
N VAL A 395 -29.90 12.94 7.97
CA VAL A 395 -29.58 14.13 7.19
C VAL A 395 -30.87 14.65 6.56
N SER A 396 -31.09 15.96 6.63
CA SER A 396 -32.27 16.58 6.00
C SER A 396 -32.15 16.55 4.46
N ALA A 397 -33.29 16.59 3.76
CA ALA A 397 -33.28 16.64 2.30
C ALA A 397 -32.56 17.91 1.79
N GLU A 398 -32.66 19.03 2.51
CA GLU A 398 -31.99 20.28 2.21
C GLU A 398 -30.47 20.17 2.38
N GLN A 399 -29.99 19.59 3.48
CA GLN A 399 -28.55 19.35 3.70
C GLN A 399 -27.96 18.49 2.58
N ARG A 400 -28.66 17.41 2.20
CA ARG A 400 -28.24 16.53 1.11
C ARG A 400 -28.22 17.26 -0.23
N ALA A 401 -29.27 18.03 -0.53
CA ALA A 401 -29.36 18.79 -1.79
C ALA A 401 -28.25 19.85 -1.90
N GLU A 402 -27.95 20.55 -0.81
CA GLU A 402 -26.87 21.54 -0.78
C GLU A 402 -25.50 20.88 -0.95
N ASN A 403 -25.24 19.76 -0.26
CA ASN A 403 -23.99 19.01 -0.42
C ASN A 403 -23.80 18.52 -1.86
N ASN A 404 -24.86 17.96 -2.48
CA ASN A 404 -24.80 17.53 -3.87
C ASN A 404 -24.54 18.70 -4.84
N ARG A 405 -25.13 19.88 -4.56
CA ARG A 405 -24.86 21.10 -5.34
C ARG A 405 -23.38 21.50 -5.21
N ARG A 406 -22.81 21.43 -4.01
CA ARG A 406 -21.39 21.72 -3.75
C ARG A 406 -20.47 20.74 -4.48
N LEU A 407 -20.71 19.43 -4.37
CA LEU A 407 -19.94 18.39 -5.06
C LEU A 407 -19.81 18.66 -6.56
N LEU A 408 -20.90 19.06 -7.23
CA LEU A 408 -20.90 19.40 -8.65
C LEU A 408 -20.02 20.63 -8.98
N VAL A 409 -19.99 21.63 -8.10
CA VAL A 409 -19.11 22.80 -8.26
C VAL A 409 -17.65 22.40 -8.04
N GLU A 410 -17.39 21.59 -7.04
CA GLU A 410 -16.05 21.11 -6.68
C GLU A 410 -15.45 20.25 -7.79
N ASP A 411 -16.25 19.36 -8.39
CA ASP A 411 -15.88 18.63 -9.60
C ASP A 411 -15.50 19.56 -10.76
N SER A 412 -16.23 20.66 -10.94
CA SER A 412 -15.90 21.64 -11.98
C SER A 412 -14.54 22.32 -11.73
N ILE A 413 -14.22 22.63 -10.48
CA ILE A 413 -12.91 23.20 -10.08
C ILE A 413 -11.80 22.19 -10.39
N ARG A 414 -12.01 20.93 -10.02
CA ARG A 414 -11.03 19.86 -10.28
C ARG A 414 -10.81 19.65 -11.79
N HIS A 415 -11.88 19.61 -12.57
CA HIS A 415 -11.81 19.45 -14.01
C HIS A 415 -11.08 20.61 -14.70
N LEU A 416 -11.17 21.84 -14.20
CA LEU A 416 -10.48 22.99 -14.78
C LEU A 416 -8.96 22.83 -14.78
N TYR A 417 -8.36 22.37 -13.67
CA TYR A 417 -6.91 22.19 -13.66
C TYR A 417 -6.49 20.86 -14.31
N VAL A 418 -7.30 19.80 -14.21
CA VAL A 418 -7.04 18.54 -14.96
C VAL A 418 -7.02 18.79 -16.47
N ALA A 419 -7.82 19.73 -16.97
CA ALA A 419 -7.82 20.13 -18.38
C ALA A 419 -6.48 20.77 -18.85
N THR A 420 -5.62 21.19 -17.92
CA THR A 420 -4.29 21.72 -18.26
C THR A 420 -3.29 20.61 -18.63
N PHE A 421 -3.55 19.37 -18.18
CA PHE A 421 -2.68 18.21 -18.39
C PHE A 421 -2.66 17.76 -19.86
N TYR A 422 -1.73 16.87 -20.21
CA TYR A 422 -1.69 16.30 -21.55
C TYR A 422 -2.96 15.51 -21.88
N THR A 423 -3.57 15.85 -23.01
CA THR A 423 -4.49 14.95 -23.72
C THR A 423 -3.67 14.02 -24.63
N ALA A 424 -4.29 12.94 -25.11
CA ALA A 424 -3.63 12.03 -26.05
C ALA A 424 -3.17 12.76 -27.32
N GLU A 425 -3.95 13.73 -27.81
CA GLU A 425 -3.63 14.52 -29.00
C GLU A 425 -2.44 15.46 -28.77
N ARG A 426 -2.43 16.19 -27.64
CA ARG A 426 -1.32 17.07 -27.27
C ARG A 426 -0.03 16.26 -27.05
N ALA A 427 -0.15 15.10 -26.40
CA ALA A 427 0.98 14.21 -26.18
C ALA A 427 1.52 13.64 -27.50
N ALA A 428 0.64 13.26 -28.44
CA ALA A 428 1.06 12.76 -29.75
C ALA A 428 1.79 13.84 -30.56
N ALA A 429 1.29 15.08 -30.57
CA ALA A 429 1.97 16.21 -31.19
C ALA A 429 3.36 16.42 -30.58
N ARG A 430 3.47 16.38 -29.25
CA ARG A 430 4.75 16.49 -28.54
C ARG A 430 5.73 15.37 -28.89
N CYS A 431 5.26 14.14 -29.02
CA CYS A 431 6.11 13.01 -29.44
C CYS A 431 6.68 13.21 -30.85
N LEU A 432 5.89 13.78 -31.77
CA LEU A 432 6.35 14.12 -33.12
C LEU A 432 7.42 15.23 -33.11
N GLU A 433 7.24 16.26 -32.28
CA GLU A 433 8.24 17.32 -32.08
C GLU A 433 9.57 16.77 -31.54
N LEU A 434 9.51 15.83 -30.60
CA LEU A 434 10.68 15.20 -30.00
C LEU A 434 11.32 14.14 -30.90
N GLY A 435 10.63 13.68 -31.96
CA GLY A 435 11.09 12.63 -32.86
C GLY A 435 11.11 11.24 -32.20
N VAL A 436 10.14 10.95 -31.33
CA VAL A 436 10.03 9.67 -30.59
C VAL A 436 8.76 8.89 -30.97
N ASP A 437 8.75 7.59 -30.65
CA ASP A 437 7.60 6.72 -30.88
C ASP A 437 6.38 7.19 -30.07
N THR A 438 5.33 7.58 -30.79
CA THR A 438 4.06 8.06 -30.23
C THR A 438 3.35 6.98 -29.42
N ALA A 439 3.34 5.73 -29.89
CA ALA A 439 2.65 4.63 -29.21
C ALA A 439 3.34 4.29 -27.87
N ALA A 440 4.66 4.45 -27.82
CA ALA A 440 5.43 4.22 -26.60
C ALA A 440 5.31 5.37 -25.59
N PHE A 441 5.33 6.63 -26.03
CA PHE A 441 5.52 7.77 -25.12
C PHE A 441 4.22 8.53 -24.75
N VAL A 442 3.17 8.48 -25.58
CA VAL A 442 1.87 9.09 -25.24
C VAL A 442 1.31 8.61 -23.89
N PRO A 443 1.34 7.30 -23.55
CA PRO A 443 0.87 6.83 -22.25
C PRO A 443 1.62 7.45 -21.07
N VAL A 444 2.94 7.69 -21.20
CA VAL A 444 3.77 8.30 -20.16
C VAL A 444 3.39 9.77 -19.95
N LEU A 445 3.27 10.54 -21.02
CA LEU A 445 2.90 11.96 -20.94
C LEU A 445 1.50 12.17 -20.36
N VAL A 446 0.51 11.38 -20.79
CA VAL A 446 -0.85 11.42 -20.23
C VAL A 446 -0.85 10.93 -18.77
N GLY A 447 -0.10 9.86 -18.49
CA GLY A 447 0.03 9.24 -17.17
C GLY A 447 0.79 10.07 -16.13
N SER A 448 1.62 11.03 -16.57
CA SER A 448 2.36 11.95 -15.69
C SER A 448 1.48 13.03 -15.03
N ARG A 449 0.24 13.22 -15.51
CA ARG A 449 -0.74 14.18 -14.94
C ARG A 449 -0.10 15.56 -14.74
N GLY A 450 -0.26 16.18 -13.56
CA GLY A 450 0.33 17.49 -13.25
C GLY A 450 1.85 17.51 -13.15
N ASN A 451 2.55 16.38 -13.26
CA ASN A 451 4.01 16.29 -13.28
C ASN A 451 4.63 16.35 -14.68
N HIS A 452 3.80 16.53 -15.72
CA HIS A 452 4.25 16.47 -17.10
C HIS A 452 5.40 17.44 -17.45
N ALA A 453 5.48 18.58 -16.76
CA ALA A 453 6.57 19.55 -16.96
C ALA A 453 7.95 18.99 -16.59
N GLU A 454 8.04 18.13 -15.57
CA GLU A 454 9.28 17.46 -15.18
C GLU A 454 9.71 16.44 -16.24
N ILE A 455 8.74 15.72 -16.81
CA ILE A 455 8.97 14.75 -17.89
C ILE A 455 9.40 15.46 -19.18
N ASP A 456 8.77 16.58 -19.53
CA ASP A 456 9.17 17.42 -20.67
C ASP A 456 10.59 17.96 -20.48
N ALA A 457 10.91 18.53 -19.31
CA ALA A 457 12.24 19.05 -19.01
C ALA A 457 13.33 17.96 -19.08
N PHE A 458 13.02 16.75 -18.64
CA PHE A 458 13.91 15.60 -18.80
C PHE A 458 14.16 15.29 -20.28
N MET A 459 13.11 15.16 -21.10
CA MET A 459 13.23 14.84 -22.52
C MET A 459 13.93 15.92 -23.34
N GLU A 460 13.75 17.19 -22.98
CA GLU A 460 14.46 18.33 -23.59
C GLU A 460 15.95 18.32 -23.27
N GLY A 461 16.32 17.88 -22.06
CA GLY A 461 17.71 17.72 -21.64
C GLY A 461 18.43 16.52 -22.27
N VAL A 462 17.70 15.57 -22.87
CA VAL A 462 18.26 14.37 -23.51
C VAL A 462 18.66 14.67 -24.96
N GLU A 463 19.90 14.30 -25.31
CA GLU A 463 20.43 14.36 -26.68
C GLU A 463 19.51 13.64 -27.69
N PRO A 464 19.23 14.20 -28.88
CA PRO A 464 18.28 13.62 -29.83
C PRO A 464 18.50 12.12 -30.14
N GLY A 465 19.76 11.68 -30.24
CA GLY A 465 20.12 10.28 -30.52
C GLY A 465 19.81 9.31 -29.37
N LYS A 466 19.56 9.80 -28.15
CA LYS A 466 19.28 8.99 -26.95
C LYS A 466 17.81 9.03 -26.51
N ARG A 467 16.95 9.79 -27.21
CA ARG A 467 15.54 9.95 -26.81
C ARG A 467 14.76 8.65 -26.83
N ALA A 468 15.05 7.74 -27.76
CA ALA A 468 14.42 6.41 -27.78
C ALA A 468 14.78 5.59 -26.52
N GLU A 469 16.04 5.64 -26.09
CA GLU A 469 16.51 5.02 -24.84
C GLU A 469 15.84 5.67 -23.63
N ALA A 470 15.71 7.00 -23.61
CA ALA A 470 15.03 7.74 -22.54
C ALA A 470 13.54 7.37 -22.43
N VAL A 471 12.83 7.18 -23.55
CA VAL A 471 11.44 6.68 -23.54
C VAL A 471 11.39 5.26 -22.98
N ALA A 472 12.31 4.37 -23.37
CA ALA A 472 12.37 3.02 -22.82
C ALA A 472 12.67 3.01 -21.30
N PHE A 473 13.54 3.90 -20.84
CA PHE A 473 13.83 4.13 -19.43
C PHE A 473 12.58 4.56 -18.65
N LEU A 474 11.87 5.59 -19.12
CA LEU A 474 10.64 6.06 -18.46
C LEU A 474 9.57 4.96 -18.41
N ARG A 475 9.42 4.16 -19.47
CA ARG A 475 8.47 3.04 -19.51
C ARG A 475 8.82 1.88 -18.56
N ALA A 476 10.06 1.80 -18.09
CA ALA A 476 10.47 0.82 -17.09
C ALA A 476 10.07 1.24 -15.66
N LEU A 477 9.77 2.52 -15.43
CA LEU A 477 9.33 3.04 -14.14
C LEU A 477 7.87 2.67 -13.85
N SER A 478 7.45 2.80 -12.59
CA SER A 478 6.05 2.67 -12.21
C SER A 478 5.25 3.89 -12.68
N GLU A 479 3.93 3.75 -12.82
CA GLU A 479 3.09 4.89 -13.20
C GLU A 479 3.16 6.05 -12.20
N LYS A 480 3.31 5.75 -10.90
CA LYS A 480 3.46 6.80 -9.88
C LYS A 480 4.77 7.55 -10.01
N ASP A 481 5.83 6.92 -10.48
CA ASP A 481 7.10 7.61 -10.73
C ASP A 481 6.96 8.67 -11.84
N TRP A 482 6.07 8.46 -12.82
CA TRP A 482 5.75 9.51 -13.81
C TRP A 482 5.08 10.73 -13.18
N ARG A 483 4.40 10.55 -12.04
CA ARG A 483 3.59 11.56 -11.36
C ARG A 483 4.37 12.33 -10.29
N ASP A 484 5.52 11.83 -9.84
CA ASP A 484 6.27 12.48 -8.76
C ASP A 484 7.80 12.52 -8.91
N ALA A 485 8.40 11.82 -9.89
CA ALA A 485 9.84 11.97 -10.14
C ALA A 485 10.16 13.34 -10.77
N SER A 486 11.19 14.01 -10.24
CA SER A 486 11.70 15.25 -10.81
C SER A 486 12.64 14.98 -11.99
N CYS A 487 12.77 15.96 -12.88
CA CYS A 487 13.74 15.96 -13.97
C CYS A 487 15.17 15.70 -13.43
N SER A 488 15.55 16.34 -12.32
CA SER A 488 16.88 16.16 -11.73
C SER A 488 17.16 14.71 -11.31
N VAL A 489 16.20 14.03 -10.70
CA VAL A 489 16.33 12.62 -10.30
C VAL A 489 16.39 11.71 -11.52
N LEU A 490 15.50 11.92 -12.49
CA LEU A 490 15.48 11.15 -13.74
C LEU A 490 16.81 11.27 -14.49
N ARG A 491 17.35 12.50 -14.61
CA ARG A 491 18.66 12.76 -15.21
C ARG A 491 19.79 12.12 -14.44
N ALA A 492 19.80 12.22 -13.12
CA ALA A 492 20.84 11.59 -12.30
C ALA A 492 20.92 10.07 -12.53
N HIS A 493 19.80 9.41 -12.80
CA HIS A 493 19.81 7.98 -13.11
C HIS A 493 20.13 7.65 -14.57
N PHE A 494 19.68 8.47 -15.51
CA PHE A 494 19.89 8.27 -16.94
C PHE A 494 21.32 8.62 -17.39
N ASP A 495 21.86 9.72 -16.86
CA ASP A 495 23.17 10.27 -17.20
C ASP A 495 24.30 9.52 -16.48
N PHE A 496 24.14 9.20 -15.18
CA PHE A 496 25.14 8.45 -14.38
C PHE A 496 24.89 6.93 -14.41
N ARG A 497 24.68 6.39 -15.61
CA ARG A 497 24.56 4.95 -15.81
C ARG A 497 25.93 4.29 -15.90
N PHE A 498 26.06 3.13 -15.27
CA PHE A 498 27.25 2.31 -15.48
C PHE A 498 27.14 1.64 -16.85
N PRO A 499 28.10 1.84 -17.77
CA PRO A 499 28.01 1.26 -19.10
C PRO A 499 28.06 -0.27 -19.00
N CYS A 500 27.01 -0.96 -19.49
CA CYS A 500 27.16 -2.33 -19.96
C CYS A 500 27.53 -2.25 -21.45
N TRP A 501 28.60 -2.89 -21.89
CA TRP A 501 29.07 -2.69 -23.27
C TRP A 501 28.13 -3.36 -24.28
N ALA A 502 27.19 -2.57 -24.81
CA ALA A 502 26.50 -2.79 -26.07
C ALA A 502 26.97 -1.82 -27.18
N GLU A 503 27.92 -0.92 -26.90
CA GLU A 503 28.47 0.04 -27.90
C GLU A 503 29.64 -0.51 -28.74
N ALA A 504 29.58 -1.79 -29.14
CA ALA A 504 30.54 -2.33 -30.10
C ALA A 504 29.84 -3.20 -31.15
N GLY A 505 29.32 -2.57 -32.21
CA GLY A 505 29.11 -3.26 -33.48
C GLY A 505 28.06 -2.68 -34.42
N GLU A 506 28.38 -1.59 -35.12
CA GLU A 506 28.15 -1.52 -36.57
C GLU A 506 29.32 -0.76 -37.20
N LYS A 507 30.38 -1.50 -37.54
CA LYS A 507 31.21 -1.16 -38.70
C LYS A 507 31.45 -2.43 -39.50
N ASP A 508 30.83 -2.43 -40.66
CA ASP A 508 31.01 -3.25 -41.85
C ASP A 508 32.13 -4.29 -41.82
N GLY A 509 31.73 -5.53 -42.10
CA GLY A 509 32.67 -6.59 -42.44
C GLY A 509 33.43 -6.28 -43.71
N SER A 510 34.76 -6.24 -43.63
CA SER A 510 35.66 -6.74 -44.67
C SER A 510 37.11 -6.79 -44.20
N ALA A 511 37.78 -7.91 -44.52
CA ALA A 511 39.21 -8.22 -44.41
C ALA A 511 39.80 -8.30 -42.98
N GLY A 512 40.63 -9.27 -42.60
CA GLY A 512 41.54 -10.15 -43.33
C GLY A 512 42.78 -10.35 -42.43
N ALA A 513 43.38 -11.54 -42.45
CA ALA A 513 44.41 -12.03 -41.53
C ALA A 513 45.79 -11.33 -41.59
N ASP A 514 46.60 -11.62 -40.55
CA ASP A 514 48.06 -11.42 -40.36
C ASP A 514 48.53 -9.95 -40.18
N VAL A 515 49.53 -9.56 -39.36
CA VAL A 515 50.87 -10.10 -39.04
C VAL A 515 51.36 -9.52 -37.70
N ALA A 516 52.23 -10.25 -37.00
CA ALA A 516 52.94 -9.84 -35.79
C ALA A 516 54.12 -8.85 -36.02
N ALA A 517 54.47 -8.15 -34.93
CA ALA A 517 55.79 -7.58 -34.59
C ALA A 517 56.21 -6.16 -35.04
N ALA A 518 56.78 -5.48 -34.02
CA ALA A 518 57.81 -4.43 -34.02
C ALA A 518 57.40 -2.95 -33.90
N GLY A 519 57.99 -2.27 -32.91
CA GLY A 519 58.44 -0.88 -33.05
C GLY A 519 57.93 0.10 -31.99
N ALA A 520 58.78 0.41 -31.01
CA ALA A 520 58.59 1.47 -30.04
C ALA A 520 58.48 2.86 -30.69
N GLY A 521 57.60 3.71 -30.14
CA GLY A 521 57.49 5.13 -30.46
C GLY A 521 56.69 5.85 -29.37
N VAL A 522 57.39 6.51 -28.46
CA VAL A 522 56.84 7.30 -27.35
C VAL A 522 56.21 8.59 -27.90
N GLY A 523 54.98 8.91 -27.50
CA GLY A 523 54.32 10.19 -27.76
C GLY A 523 53.02 10.31 -26.96
N GLY A 524 52.97 11.27 -26.03
CA GLY A 524 51.98 11.39 -24.95
C GLY A 524 50.50 11.46 -25.36
N GLY A 525 49.66 10.86 -24.51
CA GLY A 525 48.20 10.87 -24.57
C GLY A 525 47.62 10.00 -23.45
N GLY A 526 47.77 10.45 -22.19
CA GLY A 526 47.21 9.75 -21.02
C GLY A 526 45.69 9.86 -21.01
N GLY A 527 45.00 8.71 -21.10
CA GLY A 527 43.54 8.61 -20.97
C GLY A 527 42.89 7.41 -21.65
N ALA A 528 43.50 6.83 -22.69
CA ALA A 528 42.85 5.77 -23.50
C ALA A 528 43.37 4.33 -23.24
N GLY A 529 44.38 4.17 -22.38
CA GLY A 529 45.08 2.88 -22.18
C GLY A 529 44.46 1.96 -21.13
N ALA A 530 43.84 2.50 -20.07
CA ALA A 530 43.25 1.71 -18.99
C ALA A 530 41.87 1.13 -19.35
N GLY A 531 41.07 1.85 -20.15
CA GLY A 531 39.71 1.43 -20.53
C GLY A 531 39.63 0.18 -21.42
N LYS A 532 40.71 -0.19 -22.13
CA LYS A 532 40.73 -1.39 -23.00
C LYS A 532 41.09 -2.69 -22.27
N ALA A 533 41.78 -2.63 -21.12
CA ALA A 533 42.14 -3.82 -20.34
C ALA A 533 40.99 -4.30 -19.42
N LEU A 534 40.09 -3.39 -19.02
CA LEU A 534 38.89 -3.71 -18.23
C LEU A 534 37.73 -4.34 -19.03
N ALA A 535 37.73 -4.21 -20.36
CA ALA A 535 36.65 -4.67 -21.24
C ALA A 535 36.47 -6.20 -21.30
N ALA A 536 37.49 -6.98 -20.92
CA ALA A 536 37.49 -8.43 -21.10
C ALA A 536 36.71 -9.23 -20.03
N GLY A 537 36.22 -8.57 -18.95
CA GLY A 537 35.53 -9.23 -17.82
C GLY A 537 34.11 -8.71 -17.51
N MET A 538 33.62 -7.74 -18.27
CA MET A 538 32.37 -7.02 -17.97
C MET A 538 31.13 -7.84 -18.34
N ARG A 539 30.09 -7.79 -17.49
CA ARG A 539 28.84 -8.56 -17.67
C ARG A 539 28.05 -8.03 -18.88
N ARG A 540 27.47 -8.95 -19.65
CA ARG A 540 26.59 -8.63 -20.79
C ARG A 540 25.17 -9.07 -20.47
N TYR A 541 24.22 -8.18 -20.71
CA TYR A 541 22.79 -8.44 -20.52
C TYR A 541 22.03 -8.24 -21.82
N SER A 542 20.85 -8.83 -21.92
CA SER A 542 19.86 -8.38 -22.92
C SER A 542 19.40 -6.96 -22.60
N ASP A 543 18.94 -6.23 -23.61
CA ASP A 543 18.41 -4.87 -23.44
C ASP A 543 17.30 -4.83 -22.37
N GLU A 544 16.42 -5.83 -22.36
CA GLU A 544 15.37 -5.95 -21.36
C GLU A 544 15.91 -6.11 -19.93
N THR A 545 16.92 -6.98 -19.74
CA THR A 545 17.53 -7.20 -18.42
C THR A 545 18.26 -5.95 -17.95
N TYR A 546 18.97 -5.28 -18.85
CA TYR A 546 19.65 -4.03 -18.53
C TYR A 546 18.65 -2.93 -18.16
N LEU A 547 17.60 -2.73 -18.96
CA LEU A 547 16.58 -1.72 -18.70
C LEU A 547 15.88 -1.96 -17.36
N ARG A 548 15.41 -3.19 -17.09
CA ARG A 548 14.62 -3.50 -15.89
C ARG A 548 15.46 -3.62 -14.62
N TYR A 549 16.67 -4.15 -14.70
CA TYR A 549 17.43 -4.57 -13.52
C TYR A 549 18.76 -3.85 -13.33
N VAL A 550 19.12 -2.91 -14.22
CA VAL A 550 20.25 -2.00 -14.04
C VAL A 550 19.80 -0.54 -14.16
N MET A 551 19.13 -0.17 -15.26
CA MET A 551 18.72 1.22 -15.53
C MET A 551 17.60 1.68 -14.61
N ASN A 552 16.58 0.86 -14.40
CA ASN A 552 15.45 1.19 -13.54
C ASN A 552 15.91 1.51 -12.10
N PRO A 553 15.72 2.75 -11.61
CA PRO A 553 16.08 3.13 -10.25
C PRO A 553 15.12 2.56 -9.20
N ARG A 554 13.89 2.22 -9.61
CA ARG A 554 12.84 1.66 -8.77
C ARG A 554 13.19 0.21 -8.39
N VAL A 555 13.37 -0.04 -7.11
CA VAL A 555 13.51 -1.39 -6.55
C VAL A 555 12.19 -1.87 -5.98
N GLU A 556 11.53 -1.03 -5.17
CA GLU A 556 10.23 -1.34 -4.56
C GLU A 556 9.36 -0.08 -4.40
N TYR A 557 9.19 0.47 -3.19
CA TYR A 557 8.31 1.62 -2.92
C TYR A 557 9.04 2.85 -2.36
N GLU A 558 10.38 2.87 -2.41
CA GLU A 558 11.22 3.95 -1.88
C GLU A 558 10.99 5.32 -2.55
N MET A 559 11.45 6.41 -1.92
CA MET A 559 11.60 7.66 -2.66
C MET A 559 12.72 7.51 -3.69
N LEU A 560 12.48 7.89 -4.94
CA LEU A 560 13.57 7.97 -5.91
C LEU A 560 14.46 9.16 -5.56
N THR A 561 15.69 8.87 -5.17
CA THR A 561 16.76 9.84 -4.94
C THR A 561 17.86 9.64 -5.97
N PRO A 562 18.73 10.64 -6.26
CA PRO A 562 19.78 10.52 -7.28
C PRO A 562 20.95 9.59 -6.86
N TYR A 563 20.64 8.42 -6.32
CA TYR A 563 21.60 7.52 -5.67
C TYR A 563 22.69 7.00 -6.63
N LYS A 564 22.40 6.90 -7.94
CA LYS A 564 23.41 6.46 -8.93
C LYS A 564 24.52 7.49 -9.08
N GLN A 565 24.14 8.76 -9.19
CA GLN A 565 25.09 9.87 -9.20
C GLN A 565 25.87 9.91 -7.88
N TYR A 566 25.18 9.85 -6.74
CA TYR A 566 25.81 9.86 -5.41
C TYR A 566 26.88 8.77 -5.28
N PHE A 567 26.56 7.52 -5.60
CA PHE A 567 27.53 6.43 -5.50
C PHE A 567 28.65 6.49 -6.54
N ALA A 568 28.43 7.13 -7.69
CA ALA A 568 29.49 7.41 -8.66
C ALA A 568 30.49 8.45 -8.14
N GLU A 569 30.05 9.38 -7.29
CA GLU A 569 30.90 10.40 -6.66
C GLU A 569 31.62 9.86 -5.42
N VAL A 570 30.96 9.00 -4.64
CA VAL A 570 31.52 8.40 -3.42
C VAL A 570 32.66 7.42 -3.72
N TRP A 571 32.54 6.60 -4.77
CA TRP A 571 33.51 5.57 -5.09
C TRP A 571 34.27 5.83 -6.40
N PRO A 572 35.61 5.73 -6.41
CA PRO A 572 36.42 5.88 -7.61
C PRO A 572 36.01 4.91 -8.73
N GLU A 573 36.12 5.35 -9.97
CA GLU A 573 35.74 4.56 -11.15
C GLU A 573 36.44 3.20 -11.21
N GLU A 574 37.74 3.15 -10.90
CA GLU A 574 38.53 1.91 -10.90
C GLU A 574 37.95 0.87 -9.93
N GLN A 575 37.58 1.29 -8.72
CA GLN A 575 37.00 0.43 -7.70
C GLN A 575 35.59 -0.04 -8.09
N ARG A 576 34.77 0.86 -8.64
CA ARG A 576 33.44 0.50 -9.13
C ARG A 576 33.52 -0.53 -10.26
N ALA A 577 34.51 -0.41 -11.14
CA ALA A 577 34.70 -1.33 -12.25
C ALA A 577 35.21 -2.72 -11.80
N GLU A 578 36.01 -2.80 -10.73
CA GLU A 578 36.36 -4.06 -10.08
C GLU A 578 35.09 -4.76 -9.54
N TRP A 579 34.24 -4.04 -8.82
CA TRP A 579 32.99 -4.58 -8.27
C TRP A 579 31.94 -4.95 -9.32
N ALA A 580 31.94 -4.29 -10.48
CA ALA A 580 31.10 -4.65 -11.61
C ALA A 580 31.42 -6.08 -12.12
N ILE A 581 32.70 -6.47 -12.07
CA ILE A 581 33.16 -7.82 -12.45
C ILE A 581 32.82 -8.79 -11.32
N ASP A 582 33.27 -8.51 -10.10
CA ASP A 582 33.01 -9.33 -8.91
C ASP A 582 32.49 -8.48 -7.73
N PRO A 583 31.17 -8.52 -7.44
CA PRO A 583 30.60 -7.75 -6.34
C PRO A 583 30.88 -8.36 -4.96
N SER A 584 31.61 -9.48 -4.86
CA SER A 584 31.82 -10.19 -3.60
C SER A 584 32.45 -9.34 -2.51
N ALA A 585 33.45 -8.50 -2.83
CA ALA A 585 34.07 -7.62 -1.85
C ALA A 585 33.10 -6.52 -1.36
N LEU A 586 32.30 -5.96 -2.28
CA LEU A 586 31.29 -4.94 -2.01
C LEU A 586 30.17 -5.47 -1.12
N LEU A 587 29.64 -6.67 -1.43
CA LEU A 587 28.59 -7.32 -0.65
C LEU A 587 29.02 -7.55 0.80
N ARG A 588 30.27 -7.96 1.01
CA ARG A 588 30.82 -8.17 2.36
C ARG A 588 30.98 -6.88 3.12
N TRP A 589 31.52 -5.86 2.47
CA TRP A 589 31.59 -4.54 3.08
C TRP A 589 30.21 -4.02 3.48
N MET A 590 29.17 -4.20 2.65
CA MET A 590 27.80 -3.82 3.00
C MET A 590 27.24 -4.63 4.18
N ALA A 591 27.57 -5.91 4.30
CA ALA A 591 27.14 -6.75 5.42
C ALA A 591 27.82 -6.35 6.74
N ASP A 592 29.11 -6.02 6.68
CA ASP A 592 29.90 -5.65 7.86
C ASP A 592 29.64 -4.20 8.33
N SER A 593 29.24 -3.31 7.41
CA SER A 593 29.17 -1.87 7.67
C SER A 593 27.78 -1.36 8.03
N ILE A 594 26.72 -2.15 7.81
CA ILE A 594 25.33 -1.73 8.07
C ILE A 594 24.73 -2.56 9.20
N ARG A 595 24.31 -1.90 10.27
CA ARG A 595 23.58 -2.52 11.37
C ARG A 595 22.09 -2.61 11.03
N ILE A 596 21.48 -3.77 11.32
CA ILE A 596 20.03 -3.96 11.10
C ILE A 596 19.26 -3.70 12.39
N GLU A 597 18.32 -2.77 12.36
CA GLU A 597 17.49 -2.35 13.51
C GLU A 597 16.03 -2.19 13.08
N ASN A 598 15.29 -3.30 12.99
CA ASN A 598 13.90 -3.30 12.52
C ASN A 598 12.97 -2.49 13.43
N ASP A 599 13.23 -2.46 14.74
CA ASP A 599 12.36 -1.80 15.72
C ASP A 599 12.34 -0.28 15.58
N LEU A 600 13.35 0.30 14.92
CA LEU A 600 13.43 1.73 14.63
C LEU A 600 12.68 2.13 13.35
N ASN A 601 12.09 1.15 12.64
CA ASN A 601 11.31 1.37 11.44
C ASN A 601 10.29 0.23 11.20
N LEU A 602 9.46 -0.09 12.21
CA LEU A 602 8.51 -1.22 12.13
C LEU A 602 7.45 -1.11 11.03
N GLN A 603 7.18 0.10 10.54
CA GLN A 603 6.31 0.28 9.37
C GLN A 603 7.02 -0.12 8.05
N ALA A 604 8.30 -0.48 8.13
CA ALA A 604 9.18 -0.81 7.04
C ALA A 604 9.14 0.23 5.92
N MET A 605 9.11 1.52 6.28
CA MET A 605 9.12 2.60 5.29
C MET A 605 10.51 2.64 4.65
N PRO A 606 10.63 2.47 3.33
CA PRO A 606 11.95 2.36 2.73
C PRO A 606 12.79 3.61 2.98
N MET A 607 13.96 3.44 3.57
CA MET A 607 14.99 4.48 3.60
C MET A 607 15.60 4.65 2.21
N SER A 608 16.03 5.86 1.87
CA SER A 608 16.81 6.07 0.65
C SER A 608 18.13 5.28 0.69
N PRO A 609 18.65 4.80 -0.47
CA PRO A 609 19.94 4.10 -0.51
C PRO A 609 21.09 4.96 0.05
N GLN A 610 21.03 6.27 -0.17
CA GLN A 610 21.96 7.22 0.42
C GLN A 610 21.81 7.24 1.95
N GLY A 611 20.60 7.38 2.49
CA GLY A 611 20.36 7.38 3.94
C GLY A 611 20.89 6.12 4.63
N VAL A 612 20.70 4.93 4.04
CA VAL A 612 21.28 3.68 4.56
C VAL A 612 22.80 3.72 4.56
N TYR A 613 23.42 4.15 3.45
CA TYR A 613 24.87 4.30 3.37
C TYR A 613 25.37 5.25 4.46
N GLU A 614 24.72 6.39 4.60
CA GLU A 614 25.17 7.48 5.46
C GLU A 614 24.99 7.20 6.94
N ALA A 615 23.85 6.62 7.33
CA ALA A 615 23.52 6.33 8.72
C ALA A 615 24.20 5.07 9.26
N ARG A 616 24.61 4.14 8.38
CA ARG A 616 25.15 2.81 8.75
C ARG A 616 24.20 1.97 9.62
N VAL A 617 22.92 2.33 9.64
CA VAL A 617 21.84 1.62 10.33
C VAL A 617 20.60 1.64 9.44
N ALA A 618 19.89 0.52 9.34
CA ALA A 618 18.67 0.40 8.55
C ALA A 618 17.80 -0.75 9.07
N ASP A 619 16.53 -0.81 8.70
CA ASP A 619 15.77 -2.06 8.80
C ASP A 619 16.12 -3.03 7.65
N LEU A 620 15.69 -4.29 7.76
CA LEU A 620 16.03 -5.32 6.78
C LEU A 620 15.47 -5.02 5.38
N ARG A 621 14.28 -4.41 5.25
CA ARG A 621 13.70 -4.07 3.94
C ARG A 621 14.51 -2.98 3.27
N SER A 622 14.82 -1.91 4.00
CA SER A 622 15.67 -0.82 3.51
C SER A 622 17.08 -1.29 3.15
N TYR A 623 17.66 -2.21 3.92
CA TYR A 623 18.95 -2.81 3.59
C TYR A 623 18.92 -3.63 2.29
N LYS A 624 17.87 -4.42 2.08
CA LYS A 624 17.68 -5.17 0.82
C LYS A 624 17.59 -4.23 -0.39
N ILE A 625 16.84 -3.14 -0.27
CA ILE A 625 16.73 -2.10 -1.30
C ILE A 625 18.10 -1.47 -1.57
N PHE A 626 18.81 -1.07 -0.50
CA PHE A 626 20.16 -0.52 -0.57
C PHE A 626 21.14 -1.44 -1.33
N VAL A 627 21.16 -2.74 -1.02
CA VAL A 627 22.03 -3.72 -1.71
C VAL A 627 21.72 -3.76 -3.21
N VAL A 628 20.44 -3.84 -3.59
CA VAL A 628 20.03 -3.82 -5.01
C VAL A 628 20.45 -2.51 -5.68
N SER A 629 20.16 -1.36 -5.06
CA SER A 629 20.48 -0.04 -5.60
C SER A 629 21.98 0.14 -5.80
N VAL A 630 22.82 -0.26 -4.83
CA VAL A 630 24.28 -0.19 -4.94
C VAL A 630 24.81 -1.10 -6.05
N LEU A 631 24.32 -2.35 -6.15
CA LEU A 631 24.70 -3.25 -7.24
C LEU A 631 24.36 -2.68 -8.61
N ARG A 632 23.16 -2.10 -8.76
CA ARG A 632 22.73 -1.42 -9.99
C ARG A 632 23.61 -0.23 -10.35
N SER A 633 24.09 0.53 -9.36
CA SER A 633 25.05 1.62 -9.58
C SER A 633 26.41 1.16 -10.09
N MET A 634 26.77 -0.13 -9.89
CA MET A 634 27.98 -0.75 -10.44
C MET A 634 27.73 -1.48 -11.76
N GLY A 635 26.52 -1.39 -12.34
CA GLY A 635 26.17 -2.12 -13.56
C GLY A 635 25.89 -3.61 -13.36
N VAL A 636 25.68 -4.06 -12.12
CA VAL A 636 25.28 -5.44 -11.81
C VAL A 636 23.75 -5.51 -11.80
N ALA A 637 23.18 -6.34 -12.68
CA ALA A 637 21.73 -6.53 -12.71
C ALA A 637 21.27 -7.20 -11.41
N ALA A 638 20.36 -6.54 -10.69
CA ALA A 638 19.90 -6.98 -9.37
C ALA A 638 18.40 -6.71 -9.17
N GLN A 639 17.75 -7.51 -8.32
CA GLN A 639 16.32 -7.41 -8.02
C GLN A 639 15.98 -7.91 -6.61
N LEU A 640 14.76 -7.60 -6.16
CA LEU A 640 14.07 -8.38 -5.15
C LEU A 640 13.19 -9.41 -5.85
N HIS A 641 13.38 -10.70 -5.55
CA HIS A 641 12.60 -11.76 -6.16
C HIS A 641 11.11 -11.57 -5.82
N PRO A 642 10.21 -11.46 -6.81
CA PRO A 642 8.83 -11.00 -6.60
C PRO A 642 8.01 -11.89 -5.66
N VAL A 643 8.32 -13.19 -5.61
CA VAL A 643 7.61 -14.16 -4.75
C VAL A 643 8.18 -14.25 -3.33
N THR A 644 9.51 -14.16 -3.18
CA THR A 644 10.20 -14.52 -1.94
C THR A 644 10.79 -13.32 -1.22
N GLY A 645 10.84 -12.15 -1.87
CA GLY A 645 11.48 -10.94 -1.33
C GLY A 645 12.98 -11.09 -1.06
N LYS A 646 13.63 -12.10 -1.64
CA LYS A 646 15.09 -12.31 -1.53
C LYS A 646 15.82 -11.42 -2.53
N VAL A 647 16.98 -10.90 -2.13
CA VAL A 647 17.85 -10.15 -3.05
C VAL A 647 18.50 -11.13 -4.01
N GLU A 648 18.46 -10.84 -5.30
CA GLU A 648 19.13 -11.61 -6.33
C GLU A 648 19.95 -10.71 -7.24
N TYR A 649 21.06 -11.23 -7.76
CA TYR A 649 21.84 -10.57 -8.81
C TYR A 649 22.22 -11.55 -9.92
N ALA A 650 22.34 -11.05 -11.14
CA ALA A 650 22.62 -11.88 -12.32
C ALA A 650 24.13 -12.14 -12.47
N LEU A 651 24.52 -13.41 -12.62
CA LEU A 651 25.85 -13.89 -12.99
C LEU A 651 26.17 -13.64 -14.47
N GLN A 652 27.45 -13.78 -14.87
CA GLN A 652 27.91 -13.57 -16.27
C GLN A 652 27.12 -14.39 -17.32
N GLU A 653 26.53 -15.52 -16.95
CA GLU A 653 25.74 -16.39 -17.84
C GLU A 653 24.23 -16.06 -17.85
N GLY A 654 23.80 -14.94 -17.25
CA GLY A 654 22.38 -14.57 -17.13
C GLY A 654 21.59 -15.38 -16.08
N ARG A 655 22.28 -16.20 -15.29
CA ARG A 655 21.69 -16.92 -14.15
C ARG A 655 21.57 -16.02 -12.93
N TRP A 656 20.45 -16.08 -12.22
CA TRP A 656 20.26 -15.34 -10.97
C TRP A 656 20.85 -16.07 -9.77
N GLN A 657 21.56 -15.33 -8.92
CA GLN A 657 22.08 -15.80 -7.65
C GLN A 657 21.39 -15.06 -6.50
N GLY A 658 20.70 -15.81 -5.65
CA GLY A 658 20.09 -15.29 -4.43
C GLY A 658 21.11 -15.09 -3.30
N LEU A 659 20.90 -14.03 -2.53
CA LEU A 659 21.65 -13.70 -1.33
C LEU A 659 20.83 -14.00 -0.09
N ASP A 660 21.46 -14.67 0.88
CA ASP A 660 20.89 -14.85 2.21
C ASP A 660 21.48 -13.81 3.16
N LEU A 661 20.79 -12.68 3.24
CA LEU A 661 21.22 -11.56 4.07
C LEU A 661 20.90 -11.76 5.56
N GLY A 662 20.08 -12.76 5.92
CA GLY A 662 19.68 -13.04 7.31
C GLY A 662 20.76 -13.77 8.11
N THR A 663 21.62 -14.56 7.46
CA THR A 663 22.69 -15.33 8.12
C THR A 663 24.02 -14.59 8.26
N MET A 664 24.15 -13.38 7.68
CA MET A 664 25.42 -12.65 7.63
C MET A 664 25.82 -11.96 8.95
N GLN A 665 24.97 -11.94 9.98
CA GLN A 665 25.20 -11.15 11.21
C GLN A 665 25.57 -11.98 12.46
N GLY A 666 25.99 -13.23 12.29
CA GLY A 666 26.43 -14.08 13.39
C GLY A 666 27.84 -13.78 13.92
N GLY A 667 27.99 -12.71 14.71
CA GLY A 667 29.09 -12.55 15.69
C GLY A 667 30.41 -11.95 15.19
N PHE A 668 30.96 -11.01 15.97
CA PHE A 668 32.30 -10.44 15.83
C PHE A 668 33.38 -11.54 15.71
N GLY A 669 33.85 -11.79 14.49
CA GLY A 669 34.93 -12.74 14.20
C GLY A 669 35.09 -12.92 12.69
N GLY A 670 36.10 -12.27 12.11
CA GLY A 670 36.25 -12.07 10.67
C GLY A 670 35.97 -13.28 9.78
N VAL A 671 35.17 -13.06 8.74
CA VAL A 671 35.02 -13.99 7.62
C VAL A 671 36.15 -13.70 6.63
N SER A 672 37.14 -14.59 6.58
CA SER A 672 38.18 -14.60 5.56
C SER A 672 37.60 -15.17 4.26
N LEU A 673 37.66 -14.41 3.16
CA LEU A 673 37.40 -14.95 1.81
C LEU A 673 38.72 -15.13 1.09
N GLY A 674 39.32 -16.30 1.32
CA GLY A 674 40.37 -16.86 0.49
C GLY A 674 39.78 -17.85 -0.53
N SER A 675 40.49 -18.03 -1.63
CA SER A 675 40.04 -18.76 -2.82
C SER A 675 39.51 -20.18 -2.56
N ALA A 676 38.32 -20.45 -3.11
CA ALA A 676 37.85 -21.73 -3.62
C ALA A 676 38.46 -23.00 -2.99
N SER A 677 38.08 -23.32 -1.75
CA SER A 677 37.87 -24.72 -1.35
C SER A 677 37.21 -24.84 0.03
N GLY A 678 36.00 -25.41 0.03
CA GLY A 678 35.61 -26.36 1.07
C GLY A 678 35.47 -25.84 2.51
N LYS A 679 34.95 -24.62 2.72
CA LYS A 679 34.11 -24.24 3.89
C LYS A 679 33.34 -22.91 3.69
N ASP A 680 33.41 -22.31 2.50
CA ASP A 680 33.01 -20.92 2.18
C ASP A 680 31.56 -20.75 1.66
N ALA A 681 30.69 -21.75 1.83
CA ALA A 681 29.34 -21.79 1.24
C ALA A 681 28.24 -21.12 2.09
N ALA A 682 28.59 -20.30 3.08
CA ALA A 682 27.64 -19.67 4.02
C ALA A 682 27.26 -18.22 3.65
N VAL A 683 28.10 -17.51 2.90
CA VAL A 683 27.86 -16.11 2.47
C VAL A 683 27.08 -16.06 1.16
N PHE A 684 27.35 -17.01 0.27
CA PHE A 684 26.62 -17.23 -0.97
C PHE A 684 25.62 -18.34 -0.68
N GLY A 685 24.35 -18.01 -0.55
CA GLY A 685 23.31 -19.01 -0.28
C GLY A 685 23.50 -20.21 -1.21
N LYS A 686 23.61 -21.41 -0.64
CA LYS A 686 23.44 -22.64 -1.43
C LYS A 686 22.15 -22.44 -2.20
N THR A 687 22.21 -22.57 -3.54
CA THR A 687 21.02 -22.50 -4.41
C THR A 687 19.91 -23.25 -3.71
N ALA A 688 18.85 -22.53 -3.29
CA ALA A 688 17.81 -23.13 -2.46
C ALA A 688 17.33 -24.37 -3.21
N THR A 689 17.56 -25.53 -2.60
CA THR A 689 17.23 -26.80 -3.22
C THR A 689 15.72 -26.84 -3.33
N GLN A 690 15.21 -26.75 -4.56
CA GLN A 690 13.77 -26.65 -4.81
C GLN A 690 13.10 -28.01 -4.61
N GLY A 691 11.91 -28.00 -4.04
CA GLY A 691 10.92 -29.07 -4.20
C GLY A 691 9.91 -28.69 -5.27
N LYS A 692 8.93 -29.55 -5.53
CA LYS A 692 7.79 -29.22 -6.39
C LYS A 692 6.47 -29.53 -5.70
N LEU A 693 5.46 -28.69 -5.91
CA LEU A 693 4.09 -28.91 -5.45
C LEU A 693 3.14 -29.01 -6.65
N GLN A 694 2.33 -30.06 -6.69
CA GLN A 694 1.20 -30.17 -7.61
C GLN A 694 -0.09 -30.28 -6.79
N LEU A 695 -1.09 -29.49 -7.17
CA LEU A 695 -2.40 -29.50 -6.53
C LEU A 695 -3.43 -30.18 -7.44
N PHE A 696 -4.15 -31.16 -6.94
CA PHE A 696 -5.29 -31.75 -7.63
C PHE A 696 -6.58 -31.04 -7.23
N TYR A 697 -7.37 -30.62 -8.22
CA TYR A 697 -8.62 -29.92 -7.99
C TYR A 697 -9.77 -30.65 -8.67
N ARG A 698 -10.87 -30.84 -7.94
CA ARG A 698 -12.14 -31.33 -8.47
C ARG A 698 -13.04 -30.12 -8.79
N PRO A 699 -13.28 -29.80 -10.08
CA PRO A 699 -14.06 -28.62 -10.46
C PRO A 699 -15.47 -28.57 -9.87
N LEU A 700 -15.79 -27.47 -9.19
CA LEU A 700 -17.17 -27.08 -8.89
C LEU A 700 -17.83 -26.49 -10.15
N ARG A 701 -19.16 -26.62 -10.28
CA ARG A 701 -19.92 -26.11 -11.43
C ARG A 701 -19.72 -24.61 -11.64
N THR A 702 -19.67 -23.84 -10.55
CA THR A 702 -19.50 -22.39 -10.55
C THR A 702 -18.03 -21.96 -10.54
N LEU A 703 -17.08 -22.87 -10.28
CA LEU A 703 -15.67 -22.55 -10.14
C LEU A 703 -14.78 -23.59 -10.85
N PRO A 704 -14.69 -23.58 -12.18
CA PRO A 704 -13.89 -24.58 -12.89
C PRO A 704 -12.37 -24.35 -12.80
N ASN A 705 -11.93 -23.12 -12.48
CA ASN A 705 -10.51 -22.79 -12.27
C ASN A 705 -10.37 -21.75 -11.14
N PRO A 706 -10.02 -22.18 -9.92
CA PRO A 706 -9.78 -21.31 -8.77
C PRO A 706 -8.67 -20.30 -9.05
N GLN A 707 -8.87 -19.07 -8.62
CA GLN A 707 -7.90 -17.97 -8.71
C GLN A 707 -7.10 -17.84 -7.42
N TYR A 708 -5.80 -17.54 -7.56
CA TYR A 708 -4.95 -17.22 -6.42
C TYR A 708 -5.39 -15.88 -5.81
N TYR A 709 -5.33 -15.73 -4.49
CA TYR A 709 -5.89 -14.63 -3.67
C TYR A 709 -7.41 -14.58 -3.57
N SER A 710 -8.18 -14.92 -4.62
CA SER A 710 -9.66 -14.90 -4.47
C SER A 710 -10.22 -16.19 -3.89
N HIS A 711 -9.57 -17.33 -4.17
CA HIS A 711 -10.08 -18.65 -3.80
C HIS A 711 -9.10 -19.46 -2.98
N PHE A 712 -7.79 -19.31 -3.22
CA PHE A 712 -6.75 -20.00 -2.47
C PHE A 712 -5.45 -19.21 -2.42
N THR A 713 -4.65 -19.45 -1.38
CA THR A 713 -3.28 -18.95 -1.24
C THR A 713 -2.37 -20.00 -0.62
N LEU A 714 -1.07 -19.80 -0.74
CA LEU A 714 -0.05 -20.64 -0.14
C LEU A 714 0.88 -19.77 0.73
N SER A 715 1.03 -20.13 2.00
CA SER A 715 1.96 -19.48 2.93
C SER A 715 3.06 -20.45 3.36
N CYS A 716 4.31 -19.99 3.39
CA CYS A 716 5.45 -20.74 3.92
C CYS A 716 5.56 -20.53 5.44
N TYR A 717 5.82 -21.58 6.20
CA TYR A 717 6.17 -21.45 7.61
C TYR A 717 7.63 -21.03 7.75
N GLU A 718 7.88 -19.88 8.37
CA GLU A 718 9.21 -19.33 8.65
C GLU A 718 9.25 -18.82 10.10
N ASP A 719 10.10 -19.42 10.94
CA ASP A 719 10.36 -19.01 12.33
C ASP A 719 9.11 -18.73 13.19
N GLY A 720 8.14 -19.64 13.13
CA GLY A 720 6.91 -19.54 13.93
C GLY A 720 5.77 -18.76 13.25
N ARG A 721 6.05 -18.15 12.10
CA ARG A 721 5.09 -17.33 11.35
C ARG A 721 4.76 -17.95 10.01
N LEU A 722 3.63 -17.54 9.46
CA LEU A 722 3.19 -17.91 8.11
C LEU A 722 3.42 -16.71 7.19
N GLN A 723 4.27 -16.88 6.18
CA GLN A 723 4.57 -15.88 5.18
C GLN A 723 3.90 -16.24 3.85
N LEU A 724 2.92 -15.42 3.45
CA LEU A 724 2.26 -15.54 2.16
C LEU A 724 3.26 -15.55 1.00
N GLN A 725 3.08 -16.48 0.06
CA GLN A 725 3.84 -16.51 -1.18
C GLN A 725 3.14 -15.62 -2.21
N THR A 726 3.83 -14.59 -2.68
CA THR A 726 3.24 -13.56 -3.55
C THR A 726 3.38 -13.94 -5.02
N TYR A 727 2.28 -14.03 -5.76
CA TYR A 727 2.26 -14.16 -7.21
C TYR A 727 1.62 -12.93 -7.87
N PRO A 728 1.83 -12.69 -9.17
CA PRO A 728 1.16 -11.59 -9.88
C PRO A 728 -0.37 -11.68 -9.75
N GLU A 729 -0.99 -10.57 -9.34
CA GLU A 729 -2.44 -10.41 -9.36
C GLU A 729 -2.97 -10.37 -10.80
N GLY A 730 -4.23 -10.75 -11.03
CA GLY A 730 -4.85 -10.62 -12.36
C GLY A 730 -4.37 -11.62 -13.42
N GLY A 731 -4.05 -12.86 -13.03
CA GLY A 731 -3.66 -13.92 -13.96
C GLY A 731 -3.23 -15.23 -13.31
N SER A 732 -2.92 -15.22 -12.02
CA SER A 732 -2.52 -16.39 -11.23
C SER A 732 -3.73 -17.25 -10.83
N SER A 733 -3.71 -18.52 -11.21
CA SER A 733 -4.80 -19.49 -11.00
C SER A 733 -4.25 -20.87 -10.66
N TRP A 734 -5.12 -21.78 -10.21
CA TRP A 734 -4.75 -23.18 -10.02
C TRP A 734 -4.17 -23.79 -11.31
N LYS A 735 -4.79 -23.54 -12.46
CA LYS A 735 -4.40 -24.16 -13.74
C LYS A 735 -2.99 -23.81 -14.20
N ASN A 736 -2.54 -22.56 -14.03
CA ASN A 736 -1.22 -22.12 -14.50
C ASN A 736 -0.14 -22.19 -13.42
N LEU A 737 -0.50 -22.17 -12.13
CA LEU A 737 0.48 -22.33 -11.06
C LEU A 737 0.69 -23.80 -10.70
N PHE A 738 -0.38 -24.53 -10.36
CA PHE A 738 -0.26 -25.79 -9.59
C PHE A 738 -0.92 -27.03 -10.22
N ALA A 739 -1.61 -26.91 -11.36
CA ALA A 739 -2.15 -28.09 -12.06
C ALA A 739 -1.04 -29.01 -12.59
N LEU A 740 0.14 -28.45 -12.85
CA LEU A 740 1.39 -29.16 -13.09
C LEU A 740 2.36 -28.92 -11.91
N PRO A 741 3.37 -29.78 -11.70
CA PRO A 741 4.36 -29.60 -10.64
C PRO A 741 5.06 -28.23 -10.67
N HIS A 742 4.75 -27.39 -9.70
CA HIS A 742 5.28 -26.03 -9.51
C HIS A 742 6.53 -26.05 -8.64
N SER A 743 7.62 -25.42 -9.07
CA SER A 743 8.85 -25.34 -8.25
C SER A 743 8.71 -24.33 -7.11
N LEU A 744 9.07 -24.75 -5.89
CA LEU A 744 9.09 -23.93 -4.69
C LEU A 744 10.34 -24.25 -3.86
N PRO A 745 10.78 -23.36 -2.96
CA PRO A 745 11.73 -23.74 -1.92
C PRO A 745 11.25 -24.99 -1.16
N GLY A 746 12.16 -25.87 -0.76
CA GLY A 746 11.79 -26.94 0.16
C GLY A 746 11.41 -26.34 1.53
N GLY A 747 10.26 -26.72 2.07
CA GLY A 747 9.71 -26.06 3.26
C GLY A 747 8.38 -26.68 3.71
N TYR A 748 7.77 -26.04 4.71
CA TYR A 748 6.48 -26.44 5.26
C TYR A 748 5.44 -25.36 4.94
N TYR A 749 4.35 -25.73 4.29
CA TYR A 749 3.42 -24.77 3.70
C TYR A 749 2.00 -24.94 4.25
N LEU A 750 1.29 -23.83 4.40
CA LEU A 750 -0.15 -23.78 4.63
C LEU A 750 -0.84 -23.38 3.32
N LEU A 751 -1.65 -24.28 2.78
CA LEU A 751 -2.60 -24.00 1.71
C LEU A 751 -3.94 -23.61 2.34
N VAL A 752 -4.37 -22.38 2.13
CA VAL A 752 -5.70 -21.89 2.55
C VAL A 752 -6.57 -21.78 1.32
N SER A 753 -7.82 -22.22 1.43
CA SER A 753 -8.85 -22.05 0.41
C SER A 753 -10.18 -21.71 1.06
N GLY A 754 -11.06 -21.00 0.36
CA GLY A 754 -12.37 -20.70 0.93
C GLY A 754 -13.38 -20.19 -0.08
N THR A 755 -14.66 -20.44 0.26
CA THR A 755 -15.82 -19.99 -0.51
C THR A 755 -16.57 -18.95 0.30
N ARG A 756 -16.62 -17.71 -0.19
CA ARG A 756 -17.32 -16.60 0.46
C ARG A 756 -18.82 -16.61 0.10
N LEU A 757 -19.66 -16.59 1.12
CA LEU A 757 -21.11 -16.53 1.03
C LEU A 757 -21.57 -15.05 0.98
N ALA A 758 -22.82 -14.81 0.56
CA ALA A 758 -23.38 -13.47 0.41
C ALA A 758 -23.49 -12.69 1.74
N ASP A 759 -23.69 -13.41 2.85
CA ASP A 759 -23.66 -12.84 4.20
C ASP A 759 -22.24 -12.48 4.66
N GLY A 760 -21.21 -12.78 3.86
CA GLY A 760 -19.80 -12.54 4.15
C GLY A 760 -19.12 -13.68 4.91
N SER A 761 -19.86 -14.70 5.37
CA SER A 761 -19.30 -15.90 5.97
C SER A 761 -18.44 -16.67 4.97
N VAL A 762 -17.49 -17.44 5.47
CA VAL A 762 -16.54 -18.18 4.63
C VAL A 762 -16.46 -19.63 5.05
N LEU A 763 -16.64 -20.51 4.06
CA LEU A 763 -16.36 -21.94 4.18
C LEU A 763 -14.88 -22.20 3.87
N ALA A 764 -14.01 -22.10 4.88
CA ALA A 764 -12.57 -22.23 4.71
C ALA A 764 -12.07 -23.68 4.88
N ASN A 765 -10.99 -24.02 4.18
CA ASN A 765 -10.22 -25.24 4.33
C ASN A 765 -8.73 -24.89 4.40
N LEU A 766 -8.06 -25.39 5.44
CA LEU A 766 -6.63 -25.24 5.68
C LEU A 766 -5.97 -26.61 5.49
N SER A 767 -4.91 -26.67 4.70
CA SER A 767 -4.12 -27.89 4.48
C SER A 767 -2.64 -27.60 4.71
N PHE A 768 -2.03 -28.32 5.64
CA PHE A 768 -0.60 -28.23 5.91
C PHE A 768 0.16 -29.25 5.06
N VAL A 769 1.13 -28.79 4.28
CA VAL A 769 1.77 -29.55 3.22
C VAL A 769 3.29 -29.43 3.32
N PRO A 770 4.01 -30.52 3.67
CA PRO A 770 5.47 -30.54 3.59
C PRO A 770 5.95 -30.74 2.15
N VAL A 771 6.85 -29.85 1.69
CA VAL A 771 7.48 -29.92 0.37
C VAL A 771 8.96 -30.25 0.54
N GLU A 772 9.31 -31.49 0.23
CA GLU A 772 10.70 -31.97 0.32
C GLU A 772 11.54 -31.58 -0.90
N LYS A 773 12.82 -31.32 -0.63
CA LYS A 773 13.83 -30.97 -1.65
C LYS A 773 13.97 -32.09 -2.69
N GLY A 774 13.95 -31.72 -3.97
CA GLY A 774 14.14 -32.65 -5.10
C GLY A 774 12.97 -33.62 -5.34
N ARG A 775 11.87 -33.52 -4.58
CA ARG A 775 10.68 -34.36 -4.73
C ARG A 775 9.49 -33.56 -5.24
N ILE A 776 8.53 -34.27 -5.84
CA ILE A 776 7.21 -33.72 -6.16
C ILE A 776 6.26 -34.12 -5.05
N LYS A 777 5.69 -33.13 -4.38
CA LYS A 777 4.60 -33.29 -3.43
C LYS A 777 3.27 -33.14 -4.18
N HIS A 778 2.39 -34.11 -4.01
CA HIS A 778 1.00 -34.03 -4.45
C HIS A 778 0.09 -33.72 -3.26
N SER A 779 -0.89 -32.84 -3.45
CA SER A 779 -1.92 -32.51 -2.45
C SER A 779 -3.22 -32.14 -3.16
N ASP A 780 -4.34 -32.17 -2.45
CA ASP A 780 -5.63 -31.70 -2.97
C ASP A 780 -5.84 -30.21 -2.67
N LEU A 781 -6.42 -29.49 -3.64
CA LEU A 781 -7.04 -28.18 -3.45
C LEU A 781 -8.53 -28.39 -3.19
N VAL A 782 -8.96 -28.23 -1.94
CA VAL A 782 -10.34 -28.51 -1.52
C VAL A 782 -11.15 -27.23 -1.42
N MET A 783 -11.98 -26.96 -2.43
CA MET A 783 -12.99 -25.89 -2.35
C MET A 783 -14.27 -26.44 -1.71
N ARG A 784 -14.65 -25.89 -0.55
CA ARG A 784 -15.91 -26.23 0.12
C ARG A 784 -17.08 -25.53 -0.57
N ASP A 785 -18.24 -26.18 -0.61
CA ASP A 785 -19.41 -25.66 -1.32
C ASP A 785 -20.69 -25.89 -0.52
N ASP A 786 -21.57 -24.89 -0.47
CA ASP A 786 -22.95 -25.03 0.03
C ASP A 786 -23.93 -24.74 -1.11
N PRO A 787 -24.50 -25.75 -1.78
CA PRO A 787 -25.41 -25.55 -2.91
C PRO A 787 -26.69 -24.76 -2.57
N SER A 788 -27.03 -24.62 -1.29
CA SER A 788 -28.24 -23.92 -0.84
C SER A 788 -28.03 -22.43 -0.60
N ALA A 789 -26.81 -22.00 -0.26
CA ALA A 789 -26.47 -20.61 0.04
C ALA A 789 -26.16 -19.78 -1.21
N ILE A 790 -26.48 -18.47 -1.16
CA ILE A 790 -26.04 -17.48 -2.15
C ILE A 790 -24.54 -17.21 -1.94
N LYS A 791 -23.77 -17.23 -3.03
CA LYS A 791 -22.31 -17.10 -3.02
C LYS A 791 -21.88 -15.90 -3.83
N VAL A 792 -20.69 -15.39 -3.52
CA VAL A 792 -19.98 -14.50 -4.44
C VAL A 792 -19.46 -15.34 -5.61
N ILE A 793 -19.88 -15.00 -6.82
CA ILE A 793 -19.56 -15.73 -8.06
C ILE A 793 -18.61 -14.97 -9.00
N GLY A 794 -18.29 -13.72 -8.67
CA GLY A 794 -17.29 -12.92 -9.37
C GLY A 794 -17.31 -11.47 -8.91
N SER A 795 -16.73 -10.58 -9.72
CA SER A 795 -16.63 -9.17 -9.41
C SER A 795 -17.03 -8.24 -10.56
N PHE A 796 -17.43 -7.03 -10.21
CA PHE A 796 -17.80 -5.97 -11.16
C PHE A 796 -17.51 -4.61 -10.54
N ASN A 797 -16.75 -3.76 -11.23
CA ASN A 797 -16.46 -2.41 -10.80
C ASN A 797 -17.73 -1.54 -10.82
N SER A 798 -18.31 -1.30 -9.65
CA SER A 798 -19.51 -0.48 -9.48
C SER A 798 -19.27 1.01 -9.80
N GLU A 799 -18.02 1.45 -9.88
CA GLU A 799 -17.66 2.80 -10.33
C GLU A 799 -17.56 2.95 -11.84
N ASN A 800 -17.80 1.87 -12.60
CA ASN A 800 -17.89 1.97 -14.06
C ASN A 800 -18.91 3.03 -14.47
N LYS A 801 -18.49 3.84 -15.45
CA LYS A 801 -19.27 4.96 -15.94
C LYS A 801 -20.21 4.52 -17.06
N TYR A 802 -21.40 5.08 -17.06
CA TYR A 802 -22.42 4.90 -18.09
C TYR A 802 -23.06 6.25 -18.39
N PHE A 803 -23.77 6.35 -19.52
CA PHE A 803 -24.52 7.56 -19.86
C PHE A 803 -25.95 7.45 -19.37
N ASP A 804 -26.34 8.34 -18.47
CA ASP A 804 -27.67 8.41 -17.90
C ASP A 804 -28.65 9.08 -18.87
N LEU A 805 -29.72 8.37 -19.23
CA LEU A 805 -30.68 8.88 -20.22
C LEU A 805 -31.62 9.92 -19.63
N GLU A 806 -31.81 9.93 -18.30
CA GLU A 806 -32.66 10.89 -17.59
C GLU A 806 -31.94 12.23 -17.39
N SER A 807 -30.74 12.25 -16.78
CA SER A 807 -29.99 13.49 -16.57
C SER A 807 -29.15 13.94 -17.78
N ARG A 808 -29.01 13.10 -18.81
CA ARG A 808 -28.18 13.35 -20.00
C ARG A 808 -26.71 13.63 -19.64
N SER A 809 -26.20 12.96 -18.62
CA SER A 809 -24.82 13.09 -18.14
C SER A 809 -24.17 11.72 -17.92
N VAL A 810 -22.84 11.69 -17.86
CA VAL A 810 -22.11 10.47 -17.49
C VAL A 810 -22.13 10.32 -15.97
N LYS A 811 -22.49 9.14 -15.48
CA LYS A 811 -22.56 8.78 -14.05
C LYS A 811 -21.91 7.42 -13.80
N SER A 812 -21.50 7.10 -12.57
CA SER A 812 -21.19 5.69 -12.24
C SER A 812 -22.45 4.88 -11.98
N VAL A 813 -22.35 3.56 -12.12
CA VAL A 813 -23.41 2.63 -11.72
C VAL A 813 -23.80 2.87 -10.25
N LEU A 814 -22.82 3.05 -9.36
CA LEU A 814 -23.06 3.26 -7.93
C LEU A 814 -23.76 4.61 -7.62
N GLU A 815 -23.44 5.68 -8.35
CA GLU A 815 -24.10 6.99 -8.20
C GLU A 815 -25.61 6.90 -8.45
N THR A 816 -26.02 6.07 -9.41
CA THR A 816 -27.45 5.88 -9.77
C THR A 816 -28.13 4.82 -8.92
N THR A 817 -27.43 3.72 -8.64
CA THR A 817 -28.04 2.58 -7.93
C THR A 817 -28.05 2.75 -6.42
N GLY A 818 -27.22 3.67 -5.89
CA GLY A 818 -26.97 3.80 -4.47
C GLY A 818 -26.06 2.68 -3.95
N ARG A 819 -25.67 2.80 -2.68
CA ARG A 819 -24.77 1.85 -2.01
C ARG A 819 -25.55 0.72 -1.32
N GLY A 820 -24.92 -0.44 -1.17
CA GLY A 820 -25.54 -1.74 -0.89
C GLY A 820 -25.62 -2.63 -2.13
N TYR A 821 -26.54 -3.60 -2.11
CA TYR A 821 -26.83 -4.42 -3.30
C TYR A 821 -27.59 -3.63 -4.36
N PHE A 822 -27.23 -3.83 -5.62
CA PHE A 822 -27.87 -3.27 -6.80
C PHE A 822 -28.09 -4.33 -7.89
N ALA A 823 -29.08 -4.09 -8.74
CA ALA A 823 -29.31 -4.90 -9.93
C ALA A 823 -28.97 -4.11 -11.19
N LEU A 824 -28.17 -4.71 -12.06
CA LEU A 824 -27.72 -4.14 -13.32
C LEU A 824 -28.02 -5.12 -14.45
N ALA A 825 -28.47 -4.61 -15.59
CA ALA A 825 -28.63 -5.42 -16.79
C ALA A 825 -28.11 -4.71 -18.05
N VAL A 826 -27.44 -5.45 -18.93
CA VAL A 826 -27.13 -5.02 -20.29
C VAL A 826 -28.10 -5.70 -21.25
N LEU A 827 -28.91 -4.91 -21.96
CA LEU A 827 -30.07 -5.34 -22.72
C LEU A 827 -29.81 -5.39 -24.23
N GLY A 828 -30.58 -6.22 -24.94
CA GLY A 828 -30.68 -6.20 -26.40
C GLY A 828 -31.75 -5.23 -26.91
N ALA A 829 -31.84 -5.05 -28.23
CA ALA A 829 -32.76 -4.10 -28.85
C ALA A 829 -34.10 -4.77 -29.21
N GLY A 830 -35.11 -4.67 -28.34
CA GLY A 830 -36.52 -4.97 -28.67
C GLY A 830 -36.87 -6.41 -29.11
N GLU A 831 -35.93 -7.35 -28.95
CA GLU A 831 -36.06 -8.75 -29.38
C GLU A 831 -35.94 -9.73 -28.21
N GLU A 832 -36.38 -10.97 -28.39
CA GLU A 832 -36.10 -12.06 -27.46
C GLU A 832 -34.58 -12.37 -27.45
N PRO A 833 -33.93 -12.56 -26.29
CA PRO A 833 -34.51 -12.86 -24.97
C PRO A 833 -34.85 -11.66 -24.09
N THR A 834 -34.56 -10.43 -24.53
CA THR A 834 -34.64 -9.23 -23.68
C THR A 834 -36.08 -8.96 -23.25
N ASN A 835 -37.05 -9.08 -24.17
CA ASN A 835 -38.45 -8.84 -23.87
C ASN A 835 -39.01 -9.83 -22.84
N HIS A 836 -38.63 -11.10 -22.88
CA HIS A 836 -39.00 -12.06 -21.84
C HIS A 836 -38.48 -11.66 -20.46
N ALA A 837 -37.20 -11.28 -20.37
CA ALA A 837 -36.60 -10.85 -19.11
C ALA A 837 -37.27 -9.60 -18.52
N LEU A 838 -37.58 -8.60 -19.37
CA LEU A 838 -38.30 -7.39 -18.94
C LEU A 838 -39.74 -7.70 -18.47
N ARG A 839 -40.44 -8.65 -19.11
CA ARG A 839 -41.76 -9.10 -18.65
C ARG A 839 -41.70 -9.82 -17.31
N ASP A 840 -40.62 -10.56 -17.03
CA ASP A 840 -40.41 -11.17 -15.72
C ASP A 840 -40.17 -10.10 -14.64
N LEU A 841 -39.40 -9.04 -14.93
CA LEU A 841 -39.26 -7.90 -14.00
C LEU A 841 -40.60 -7.20 -13.75
N ALA A 842 -41.40 -6.99 -14.79
CA ALA A 842 -42.73 -6.39 -14.66
C ALA A 842 -43.66 -7.24 -13.79
N ARG A 843 -43.55 -8.57 -13.86
CA ARG A 843 -44.30 -9.48 -12.97
C ARG A 843 -43.86 -9.34 -11.51
N LEU A 844 -42.57 -9.08 -11.27
CA LEU A 844 -41.96 -8.95 -9.94
C LEU A 844 -41.95 -7.52 -9.39
N ALA A 845 -42.62 -6.57 -10.04
CA ALA A 845 -42.61 -5.18 -9.63
C ALA A 845 -42.91 -4.97 -8.13
N PRO A 846 -43.90 -5.63 -7.51
CA PRO A 846 -44.17 -5.46 -6.07
C PRO A 846 -43.01 -5.87 -5.16
N ASP A 847 -42.37 -7.01 -5.40
CA ASP A 847 -41.24 -7.49 -4.59
C ASP A 847 -40.00 -6.60 -4.81
N LEU A 848 -39.74 -6.19 -6.05
CA LEU A 848 -38.60 -5.33 -6.41
C LEU A 848 -38.75 -3.90 -5.87
N GLU A 849 -39.97 -3.37 -5.83
CA GLU A 849 -40.26 -2.08 -5.19
C GLU A 849 -40.16 -2.15 -3.67
N ALA A 850 -40.59 -3.28 -3.07
CA ALA A 850 -40.43 -3.52 -1.64
C ALA A 850 -38.95 -3.66 -1.22
N TRP A 851 -38.10 -4.19 -2.09
CA TRP A 851 -36.64 -4.21 -1.90
C TRP A 851 -36.03 -2.80 -1.82
N GLY A 852 -36.67 -1.82 -2.48
CA GLY A 852 -36.28 -0.42 -2.42
C GLY A 852 -34.97 -0.08 -3.14
N ARG A 853 -34.43 -0.99 -3.98
CA ARG A 853 -33.21 -0.76 -4.76
C ARG A 853 -33.51 -0.39 -6.21
N THR A 854 -32.63 0.43 -6.79
CA THR A 854 -32.70 0.83 -8.20
C THR A 854 -32.26 -0.32 -9.11
N LEU A 855 -33.01 -0.54 -10.20
CA LEU A 855 -32.65 -1.48 -11.26
C LEU A 855 -32.10 -0.69 -12.46
N LEU A 856 -30.79 -0.74 -12.67
CA LEU A 856 -30.15 -0.05 -13.80
C LEU A 856 -30.15 -0.93 -15.05
N LEU A 857 -30.85 -0.48 -16.09
CA LEU A 857 -31.01 -1.19 -17.36
C LEU A 857 -30.27 -0.42 -18.47
N LEU A 858 -29.15 -0.98 -18.93
CA LEU A 858 -28.28 -0.37 -19.93
C LEU A 858 -28.52 -0.94 -21.32
N PHE A 859 -28.59 -0.05 -22.31
CA PHE A 859 -28.53 -0.40 -23.72
C PHE A 859 -27.10 -0.22 -24.26
N PRO A 860 -26.71 -0.93 -25.32
CA PRO A 860 -25.38 -0.80 -25.92
C PRO A 860 -25.14 0.57 -26.57
N ASP A 861 -26.20 1.20 -27.09
CA ASP A 861 -26.16 2.49 -27.75
C ASP A 861 -27.55 3.14 -27.78
N GLU A 862 -27.59 4.41 -28.20
CA GLU A 862 -28.84 5.18 -28.33
C GLU A 862 -29.79 4.55 -29.36
N ALA A 863 -29.27 3.94 -30.43
CA ALA A 863 -30.12 3.34 -31.46
C ALA A 863 -30.91 2.12 -30.93
N ALA A 864 -30.29 1.30 -30.08
CA ALA A 864 -30.93 0.19 -29.39
C ALA A 864 -32.02 0.67 -28.43
N TYR A 865 -31.76 1.75 -27.69
CA TYR A 865 -32.78 2.37 -26.83
C TYR A 865 -33.97 2.91 -27.63
N GLN A 866 -33.72 3.62 -28.74
CA GLN A 866 -34.77 4.10 -29.64
C GLN A 866 -35.58 2.96 -30.27
N SER A 867 -34.95 1.80 -30.50
CA SER A 867 -35.66 0.59 -30.96
C SER A 867 -36.62 0.06 -29.89
N TYR A 868 -36.19 0.00 -28.62
CA TYR A 868 -37.02 -0.40 -27.49
C TYR A 868 -38.24 0.51 -27.29
N LEU A 869 -38.07 1.83 -27.44
CA LEU A 869 -39.15 2.81 -27.27
C LEU A 869 -40.32 2.64 -28.24
N LYS A 870 -40.15 1.92 -29.35
CA LYS A 870 -41.25 1.62 -30.28
C LYS A 870 -42.30 0.69 -29.65
N HIS A 871 -41.88 -0.22 -28.78
CA HIS A 871 -42.72 -1.22 -28.13
C HIS A 871 -42.24 -1.47 -26.68
N PRO A 872 -42.39 -0.48 -25.77
CA PRO A 872 -41.92 -0.61 -24.40
C PRO A 872 -42.73 -1.64 -23.62
N ILE A 873 -42.10 -2.27 -22.63
CA ILE A 873 -42.78 -3.21 -21.72
C ILE A 873 -43.48 -2.40 -20.63
N GLU A 874 -44.80 -2.60 -20.51
CA GLU A 874 -45.61 -1.99 -19.46
C GLU A 874 -45.45 -2.71 -18.12
N GLY A 875 -45.64 -1.99 -17.01
CA GLY A 875 -45.65 -2.56 -15.66
C GLY A 875 -44.28 -2.83 -15.05
N LEU A 876 -43.20 -2.26 -15.61
CA LEU A 876 -41.88 -2.31 -14.97
C LEU A 876 -41.88 -1.60 -13.61
N PRO A 877 -41.04 -2.04 -12.64
CA PRO A 877 -40.91 -1.37 -11.34
C PRO A 877 -40.58 0.12 -11.49
N SER A 878 -41.15 0.96 -10.63
CA SER A 878 -40.87 2.41 -10.59
C SER A 878 -39.40 2.75 -10.25
N THR A 879 -38.67 1.78 -9.70
CA THR A 879 -37.24 1.87 -9.37
C THR A 879 -36.31 1.63 -10.57
N VAL A 880 -36.83 1.35 -11.77
CA VAL A 880 -36.02 1.16 -12.98
C VAL A 880 -35.41 2.48 -13.45
N ARG A 881 -34.14 2.45 -13.86
CA ARG A 881 -33.44 3.54 -14.55
C ARG A 881 -32.79 3.03 -15.83
N PHE A 882 -32.85 3.83 -16.89
CA PHE A 882 -32.29 3.47 -18.19
C PHE A 882 -31.01 4.24 -18.49
N GLY A 883 -30.05 3.58 -19.13
CA GLY A 883 -28.79 4.20 -19.53
C GLY A 883 -28.17 3.57 -20.78
N ILE A 884 -27.01 4.08 -21.17
CA ILE A 884 -26.19 3.53 -22.25
C ILE A 884 -24.82 3.12 -21.70
N ASP A 885 -24.38 1.88 -21.99
CA ASP A 885 -23.02 1.41 -21.73
C ASP A 885 -22.06 1.98 -22.80
N GLN A 886 -21.53 3.18 -22.54
CA GLN A 886 -20.65 3.87 -23.48
C GLN A 886 -19.40 3.02 -23.77
N ASN A 887 -19.18 2.71 -25.05
CA ASN A 887 -18.04 1.91 -25.55
C ASN A 887 -18.04 0.43 -25.12
N GLY A 888 -19.13 -0.06 -24.52
CA GLY A 888 -19.30 -1.47 -24.13
C GLY A 888 -18.36 -1.91 -23.00
N VAL A 889 -17.95 -0.99 -22.13
CA VAL A 889 -16.99 -1.27 -21.06
C VAL A 889 -17.62 -2.19 -20.02
N ILE A 890 -18.86 -1.90 -19.61
CA ILE A 890 -19.58 -2.67 -18.60
C ILE A 890 -19.84 -4.09 -19.11
N GLU A 891 -20.33 -4.25 -20.34
CA GLU A 891 -20.57 -5.57 -20.92
C GLU A 891 -19.29 -6.41 -21.00
N LYS A 892 -18.17 -5.82 -21.47
CA LYS A 892 -16.88 -6.51 -21.58
C LYS A 892 -16.34 -6.93 -20.22
N GLU A 893 -16.46 -6.06 -19.22
CA GLU A 893 -16.02 -6.39 -17.87
C GLU A 893 -16.86 -7.52 -17.27
N LEU A 894 -18.18 -7.44 -17.37
CA LEU A 894 -19.07 -8.51 -16.92
C LEU A 894 -18.78 -9.83 -17.65
N ALA A 895 -18.55 -9.78 -18.96
CA ALA A 895 -18.18 -10.96 -19.74
C ALA A 895 -16.84 -11.56 -19.27
N THR A 896 -15.86 -10.72 -18.99
CA THR A 896 -14.52 -11.15 -18.54
C THR A 896 -14.56 -11.72 -17.12
N ASN A 897 -15.09 -10.97 -16.16
CA ASN A 897 -15.04 -11.30 -14.75
C ASN A 897 -15.98 -12.46 -14.38
N LEU A 898 -17.12 -12.56 -15.07
CA LEU A 898 -18.12 -13.62 -14.84
C LEU A 898 -18.03 -14.75 -15.88
N ARG A 899 -17.06 -14.69 -16.80
CA ARG A 899 -16.83 -15.66 -17.88
C ARG A 899 -18.07 -15.90 -18.75
N LEU A 900 -18.79 -14.81 -19.05
CA LEU A 900 -19.96 -14.83 -19.93
C LEU A 900 -19.52 -14.67 -21.39
N SER A 901 -20.38 -15.03 -22.34
CA SER A 901 -20.07 -14.88 -23.78
C SER A 901 -20.30 -13.44 -24.22
N GLU A 902 -19.30 -12.75 -24.78
CA GLU A 902 -19.48 -11.38 -25.29
C GLU A 902 -20.59 -11.30 -26.36
N GLY A 903 -21.35 -10.20 -26.34
CA GLY A 903 -22.42 -9.93 -27.31
C GLY A 903 -23.69 -10.76 -27.12
N LYS A 904 -23.73 -11.68 -26.15
CA LYS A 904 -24.91 -12.49 -25.84
C LYS A 904 -25.74 -11.80 -24.75
N ARG A 905 -26.84 -11.17 -25.17
CA ARG A 905 -27.74 -10.36 -24.32
C ARG A 905 -29.11 -11.05 -24.12
N PRO A 906 -29.87 -10.71 -23.06
CA PRO A 906 -29.52 -9.80 -21.98
C PRO A 906 -28.54 -10.43 -21.00
N VAL A 907 -27.71 -9.61 -20.35
CA VAL A 907 -26.90 -9.98 -19.18
C VAL A 907 -27.52 -9.32 -17.97
N PHE A 908 -27.89 -10.09 -16.95
CA PHE A 908 -28.42 -9.62 -15.68
C PHE A 908 -27.43 -9.96 -14.58
N VAL A 909 -27.14 -9.00 -13.71
CA VAL A 909 -26.32 -9.22 -12.52
C VAL A 909 -26.93 -8.56 -11.29
N VAL A 910 -26.73 -9.19 -10.14
CA VAL A 910 -26.89 -8.53 -8.84
C VAL A 910 -25.53 -8.48 -8.18
N GLY A 911 -25.08 -7.27 -7.90
CA GLY A 911 -23.81 -7.01 -7.24
C GLY A 911 -23.97 -6.04 -6.08
N ASP A 912 -22.88 -5.72 -5.41
CA ASP A 912 -22.87 -4.75 -4.31
C ASP A 912 -21.75 -3.70 -4.43
N THR A 913 -21.75 -2.75 -3.50
CA THR A 913 -20.76 -1.67 -3.38
C THR A 913 -19.31 -2.16 -3.26
N PHE A 914 -19.08 -3.41 -2.89
CA PHE A 914 -17.75 -4.01 -2.78
C PHE A 914 -17.31 -4.71 -4.04
N ASN A 915 -17.95 -4.38 -5.16
CA ASN A 915 -17.70 -4.98 -6.46
C ASN A 915 -17.97 -6.50 -6.46
N ARG A 916 -18.72 -7.05 -5.50
CA ARG A 916 -19.03 -8.50 -5.46
C ARG A 916 -20.26 -8.77 -6.29
N VAL A 917 -20.22 -9.79 -7.12
CA VAL A 917 -21.40 -10.27 -7.88
C VAL A 917 -21.88 -11.55 -7.22
N VAL A 918 -23.16 -11.60 -6.84
CA VAL A 918 -23.79 -12.75 -6.19
C VAL A 918 -24.76 -13.50 -7.12
N TYR A 919 -25.14 -12.86 -8.23
CA TYR A 919 -25.99 -13.46 -9.24
C TYR A 919 -25.62 -12.95 -10.62
N ALA A 920 -25.64 -13.85 -11.61
CA ALA A 920 -25.44 -13.52 -13.01
C ALA A 920 -26.30 -14.45 -13.87
N SER A 921 -26.93 -13.89 -14.91
CA SER A 921 -27.71 -14.63 -15.91
C SER A 921 -27.43 -14.04 -17.28
N GLN A 922 -27.32 -14.88 -18.31
CA GLN A 922 -27.05 -14.46 -19.68
C GLN A 922 -27.96 -15.16 -20.69
N GLY A 923 -28.55 -14.38 -21.59
CA GLY A 923 -29.37 -14.87 -22.70
C GLY A 923 -30.75 -15.34 -22.26
N TYR A 924 -31.30 -16.32 -22.98
CA TYR A 924 -32.64 -16.85 -22.70
C TYR A 924 -32.64 -17.71 -21.43
N ASN A 925 -33.17 -17.16 -20.34
CA ASN A 925 -33.28 -17.85 -19.05
C ASN A 925 -34.70 -17.69 -18.48
N THR A 926 -35.48 -18.76 -18.53
CA THR A 926 -36.86 -18.82 -18.01
C THR A 926 -36.95 -18.88 -16.48
N SER A 927 -35.81 -18.97 -15.79
CA SER A 927 -35.75 -18.99 -14.32
C SER A 927 -35.35 -17.64 -13.71
N LEU A 928 -35.12 -16.62 -14.54
CA LEU A 928 -34.66 -15.30 -14.10
C LEU A 928 -35.61 -14.71 -13.04
N GLY A 929 -36.91 -14.70 -13.30
CA GLY A 929 -37.87 -14.16 -12.34
C GLY A 929 -37.83 -14.86 -10.98
N THR A 930 -37.96 -16.19 -10.95
CA THR A 930 -37.95 -16.95 -9.69
C THR A 930 -36.63 -16.82 -8.92
N MET A 931 -35.50 -16.72 -9.62
CA MET A 931 -34.20 -16.52 -8.97
C MET A 931 -34.06 -15.11 -8.38
N LEU A 932 -34.52 -14.06 -9.09
CA LEU A 932 -34.51 -12.69 -8.57
C LEU A 932 -35.47 -12.55 -7.37
N GLU A 933 -36.65 -13.15 -7.41
CA GLU A 933 -37.59 -13.15 -6.29
C GLU A 933 -36.96 -13.77 -5.03
N ARG A 934 -36.31 -14.94 -5.18
CA ARG A 934 -35.60 -15.60 -4.08
C ARG A 934 -34.48 -14.71 -3.53
N LEU A 935 -33.66 -14.16 -4.42
CA LEU A 935 -32.49 -13.37 -4.06
C LEU A 935 -32.87 -12.10 -3.30
N VAL A 936 -33.90 -11.40 -3.78
CA VAL A 936 -34.43 -10.17 -3.16
C VAL A 936 -35.06 -10.41 -1.79
N ARG A 937 -35.49 -11.65 -1.50
CA ARG A 937 -36.01 -12.01 -0.16
C ARG A 937 -34.93 -12.46 0.81
N GLU A 938 -33.79 -12.93 0.31
CA GLU A 938 -32.65 -13.40 1.10
C GLU A 938 -31.60 -12.30 1.37
N LEU A 939 -31.54 -11.26 0.51
CA LEU A 939 -30.71 -10.07 0.64
C LEU A 939 -31.48 -8.91 1.26
#